data_AF-A0AAQ3MGW1-F1
#
_entry.id   AF-A0AAQ3MGW1-F1
#
_cell.length_a   1.000
_cell.length_b   1.000
_cell.length_c   1.000
_cell.angle_alpha   90.00
_cell.angle_beta   90.00
_cell.angle_gamma   90.00
#
_symmetry.space_group_name_H-M   'P 1'
#
loop_
_entity.id
_entity.type
_entity.pdbx_description
1 polymer ?
#
loop_
_entity_poly.entity_id
_entity_poly.type
_entity_poly.pdbx_seq_one_letter_code
_entity_poly.pdbx_strand_id
1 'polypeptide(L)'
;MSSFVGVLVSDQELQSQFTQVELRTLKSKYVSERNQLGRVTVGDLPAIFKKLKIFSELFTEDEIKGVLARSYENMDEDIDFESFLRAHLNLQAQATAKDGGSKSSSSFLKTATTTFHHAINESEKASYVAHINNCLAEDKFLGQFLPIDPSTDALFDLAKDGVLLCKLINVAVPGTIDERAINTKKVLNPWERNENHTLGLNSAKAIGCTVVNIGTQDLIEGRPHLILGLISQVIKIQLLADLNLKKTPQLVELVEDDKEVEELISLAPEKVLLKWMNFHLKKAGYEKQVTNFSSDLKDGEAYAYLLNALAPEVAGPSALAATDPTERASLVLEQAEKLDCKRYLTPKDIVEGSPNLNLAFVAQIFQHRNGLTTVDSQKMSFAEMMTDDVETSREERCFRLWINSLGVATYVNNVFEDVRNGQVLPLWVLLEVLDKVSPGSVNWKLATKPPIKMPFRKVENCNQVIQIGKDLNFSLVNVAGNDFVQGNKKLLVAFLWQLMRFNMLQLLKNLRSHSQGKEITDADILNWANNKVKKSGRTSEMESFKDKNLSSGVFFLELLSAVEPRVVNWSLVTKGETDEDKKLNATYIISVARKLGCSIFLLPEDIIEVNQKMILTLTASIMHWSLKKPEDHSQREATPATPMESENEADVVDEVSNLSVNDDDASENPSTA
;
A
#
# COMPACT_ATOMS: atom_id res chain seq x y z
N MET A 1 -5.94 25.63 0.29
CA MET A 1 -5.56 24.34 0.93
C MET A 1 -6.60 24.01 2.00
N SER A 2 -7.25 22.85 1.97
CA SER A 2 -7.65 22.25 3.25
C SER A 2 -6.38 21.59 3.76
N SER A 3 -5.77 22.14 4.81
CA SER A 3 -4.88 21.34 5.64
C SER A 3 -5.59 20.00 5.90
N PHE A 4 -4.93 18.87 5.65
CA PHE A 4 -5.43 17.58 6.09
C PHE A 4 -5.31 17.54 7.62
N VAL A 5 -6.19 18.28 8.31
CA VAL A 5 -6.28 18.26 9.76
C VAL A 5 -6.84 16.89 10.12
N GLY A 6 -6.02 16.06 10.77
CA GLY A 6 -6.48 14.82 11.38
C GLY A 6 -7.64 15.11 12.33
N VAL A 7 -8.52 14.13 12.53
CA VAL A 7 -9.47 14.21 13.63
C VAL A 7 -8.66 14.06 14.92
N LEU A 8 -8.61 15.15 15.69
CA LEU A 8 -8.00 15.19 17.01
C LEU A 8 -9.03 14.78 18.06
N VAL A 9 -8.61 13.91 18.96
CA VAL A 9 -9.29 13.45 20.17
C VAL A 9 -8.37 13.82 21.33
N SER A 10 -8.91 14.41 22.39
CA SER A 10 -8.13 14.97 23.50
C SER A 10 -7.45 13.85 24.29
N ASP A 11 -8.15 12.73 24.44
CA ASP A 11 -7.61 11.49 24.98
C ASP A 11 -6.70 10.78 23.94
N GLN A 12 -5.38 10.85 24.17
CA GLN A 12 -4.38 10.25 23.28
C GLN A 12 -4.45 8.72 23.26
N GLU A 13 -4.80 8.08 24.38
CA GLU A 13 -4.95 6.63 24.46
C GLU A 13 -6.14 6.19 23.62
N LEU A 14 -7.27 6.89 23.74
CA LEU A 14 -8.46 6.64 22.93
C LEU A 14 -8.18 6.93 21.44
N GLN A 15 -7.49 8.03 21.12
CA GLN A 15 -7.14 8.37 19.73
C GLN A 15 -6.29 7.28 19.08
N SER A 16 -5.38 6.66 19.84
CA SER A 16 -4.47 5.63 19.35
C SER A 16 -5.18 4.35 18.90
N GLN A 17 -6.42 4.11 19.38
CA GLN A 17 -7.22 2.93 19.04
C GLN A 17 -7.88 3.01 17.64
N PHE A 18 -7.91 4.17 17.00
CA PHE A 18 -8.63 4.36 15.72
C PHE A 18 -7.75 4.99 14.66
N THR A 19 -7.68 4.44 13.45
CA THR A 19 -7.00 5.09 12.31
C THR A 19 -7.61 6.45 11.98
N GLN A 20 -6.87 7.35 11.34
CA GLN A 20 -7.43 8.64 10.90
C GLN A 20 -8.60 8.49 9.90
N VAL A 21 -8.65 7.39 9.13
CA VAL A 21 -9.77 7.08 8.23
C VAL A 21 -11.01 6.66 9.02
N GLU A 22 -10.85 5.82 10.04
CA GLU A 22 -11.93 5.42 10.94
C GLU A 22 -12.45 6.61 11.72
N LEU A 23 -11.57 7.42 12.31
CA LEU A 23 -11.97 8.62 13.04
C LEU A 23 -12.76 9.58 12.16
N ARG A 24 -12.37 9.79 10.90
CA ARG A 24 -13.14 10.62 9.94
C ARG A 24 -14.50 10.01 9.62
N THR A 25 -14.55 8.70 9.41
CA THR A 25 -15.79 7.99 9.10
C THR A 25 -16.77 8.05 10.27
N LEU A 26 -16.28 7.77 11.48
CA LEU A 26 -17.02 7.81 12.73
C LEU A 26 -17.46 9.24 13.06
N LYS A 27 -16.58 10.24 12.89
CA LYS A 27 -16.92 11.66 13.08
C LYS A 27 -17.98 12.13 12.10
N SER A 28 -17.89 11.75 10.84
CA SER A 28 -18.90 12.07 9.83
C SER A 28 -20.27 11.52 10.23
N LYS A 29 -20.32 10.26 10.67
CA LYS A 29 -21.56 9.61 11.15
C LYS A 29 -22.11 10.22 12.44
N TYR A 30 -21.23 10.57 13.37
CA TYR A 30 -21.61 11.27 14.59
C TYR A 30 -22.18 12.67 14.30
N VAL A 31 -21.59 13.41 13.36
CA VAL A 31 -22.08 14.74 12.97
C VAL A 31 -23.39 14.66 12.19
N SER A 32 -23.59 13.64 11.34
CA SER A 32 -24.80 13.51 10.51
C SER A 32 -26.08 13.29 11.30
N GLU A 33 -25.98 12.87 12.56
CA GLU A 33 -27.10 12.51 13.43
C GLU A 33 -27.28 13.55 14.55
N ARG A 34 -26.69 14.74 14.40
CA ARG A 34 -26.96 15.86 15.29
C ARG A 34 -28.41 16.32 15.13
N ASN A 35 -29.13 16.39 16.25
CA ASN A 35 -30.51 16.85 16.33
C ASN A 35 -30.60 18.34 15.95
N GLN A 36 -31.80 18.92 15.83
CA GLN A 36 -31.99 20.34 15.45
C GLN A 36 -31.27 21.34 16.40
N LEU A 37 -30.89 20.89 17.60
CA LEU A 37 -30.12 21.63 18.61
C LEU A 37 -28.59 21.36 18.55
N GLY A 38 -28.10 20.61 17.56
CA GLY A 38 -26.68 20.29 17.36
C GLY A 38 -26.10 19.21 18.28
N ARG A 39 -26.96 18.45 18.98
CA ARG A 39 -26.59 17.46 20.01
C ARG A 39 -26.88 16.04 19.54
N VAL A 40 -26.14 15.06 20.06
CA VAL A 40 -26.34 13.62 19.87
C VAL A 40 -26.59 13.03 21.25
N THR A 41 -27.60 12.20 21.40
CA THR A 41 -27.92 11.55 22.68
C THR A 41 -27.56 10.07 22.67
N VAL A 42 -27.46 9.45 23.84
CA VAL A 42 -27.24 7.99 23.97
C VAL A 42 -28.33 7.19 23.25
N GLY A 43 -29.56 7.69 23.22
CA GLY A 43 -30.71 7.11 22.51
C GLY A 43 -30.57 7.06 21.00
N ASP A 44 -29.73 7.92 20.40
CA ASP A 44 -29.48 7.97 18.96
C ASP A 44 -28.45 6.91 18.51
N LEU A 45 -27.57 6.48 19.42
CA LEU A 45 -26.45 5.57 19.12
C LEU A 45 -26.83 4.20 18.54
N PRO A 46 -27.91 3.50 19.00
CA PRO A 46 -28.28 2.21 18.44
C PRO A 46 -28.48 2.23 16.92
N ALA A 47 -29.16 3.26 16.41
CA ALA A 47 -29.39 3.44 14.99
C ALA A 47 -28.07 3.75 14.23
N ILE A 48 -27.18 4.55 14.83
CA ILE A 48 -25.88 4.88 14.25
C ILE A 48 -25.01 3.63 14.12
N PHE A 49 -24.94 2.83 15.18
CA PHE A 49 -24.13 1.63 15.23
C PHE A 49 -24.70 0.53 14.34
N LYS A 50 -26.02 0.38 14.24
CA LYS A 50 -26.63 -0.57 13.30
C LYS A 50 -26.30 -0.26 11.83
N LYS A 51 -26.13 1.01 11.48
CA LYS A 51 -25.68 1.46 10.14
C LYS A 51 -24.18 1.24 9.87
N LEU A 52 -23.40 0.77 10.86
CA LEU A 52 -22.00 0.37 10.64
C LEU A 52 -21.94 -1.09 10.20
N LYS A 53 -21.25 -1.35 9.09
CA LYS A 53 -21.09 -2.70 8.53
C LYS A 53 -20.62 -3.75 9.54
N ILE A 54 -19.79 -3.34 10.49
CA ILE A 54 -19.23 -4.22 11.54
C ILE A 54 -20.33 -4.74 12.47
N PHE A 55 -21.35 -3.94 12.77
CA PHE A 55 -22.41 -4.32 13.71
C PHE A 55 -23.73 -4.67 13.03
N SER A 56 -23.91 -4.28 11.76
CA SER A 56 -25.16 -4.47 11.02
C SER A 56 -25.57 -5.94 10.91
N GLU A 57 -24.60 -6.85 10.83
CA GLU A 57 -24.84 -8.29 10.70
C GLU A 57 -24.80 -9.03 12.06
N LEU A 58 -24.18 -8.44 13.09
CA LEU A 58 -23.90 -9.11 14.37
C LEU A 58 -24.86 -8.76 15.51
N PHE A 59 -25.49 -7.58 15.46
CA PHE A 59 -26.37 -7.10 16.52
C PHE A 59 -27.68 -6.54 15.99
N THR A 60 -28.80 -6.76 16.68
CA THR A 60 -30.04 -5.99 16.48
C THR A 60 -29.95 -4.63 17.20
N GLU A 61 -30.79 -3.65 16.81
CA GLU A 61 -30.80 -2.35 17.51
C GLU A 61 -31.14 -2.50 19.00
N ASP A 62 -32.05 -3.42 19.35
CA ASP A 62 -32.39 -3.71 20.75
C ASP A 62 -31.22 -4.32 21.54
N GLU A 63 -30.41 -5.16 20.90
CA GLU A 63 -29.20 -5.69 21.53
C GLU A 63 -28.17 -4.58 21.77
N ILE A 64 -27.96 -3.69 20.79
CA ILE A 64 -27.07 -2.52 20.95
C ILE A 64 -27.57 -1.63 22.08
N LYS A 65 -28.88 -1.38 22.13
CA LYS A 65 -29.52 -0.61 23.21
C LYS A 65 -29.31 -1.25 24.57
N GLY A 66 -29.42 -2.58 24.67
CA GLY A 66 -29.16 -3.33 25.89
C GLY A 66 -27.70 -3.27 26.35
N VAL A 67 -26.74 -3.21 25.41
CA VAL A 67 -25.31 -3.02 25.73
C VAL A 67 -25.04 -1.62 26.25
N LEU A 68 -25.61 -0.60 25.62
CA LEU A 68 -25.44 0.80 26.01
C LEU A 68 -26.08 1.09 27.37
N ALA A 69 -27.25 0.51 27.68
CA ALA A 69 -27.92 0.65 28.97
C ALA A 69 -27.13 0.10 30.18
N ARG A 70 -26.06 -0.68 29.94
CA ARG A 70 -25.12 -1.10 31.01
C ARG A 70 -24.06 -0.06 31.33
N SER A 71 -23.82 0.87 30.40
CA SER A 71 -22.77 1.89 30.49
C SER A 71 -23.33 3.30 30.71
N TYR A 72 -24.60 3.51 30.39
CA TYR A 72 -25.31 4.78 30.52
C TYR A 72 -26.65 4.56 31.22
N GLU A 73 -26.91 5.33 32.28
CA GLU A 73 -28.15 5.24 33.06
C GLU A 73 -29.30 6.02 32.40
N ASN A 74 -29.00 7.06 31.62
CA ASN A 74 -29.97 7.91 30.94
C ASN A 74 -29.78 7.90 29.42
N MET A 75 -30.83 7.57 28.68
CA MET A 75 -30.79 7.52 27.21
C MET A 75 -30.93 8.91 26.56
N ASP A 76 -31.41 9.90 27.32
CA ASP A 76 -31.52 11.29 26.85
C ASP A 76 -30.27 12.12 27.18
N GLU A 77 -29.21 11.49 27.68
CA GLU A 77 -27.94 12.14 27.99
C GLU A 77 -27.18 12.52 26.71
N ASP A 78 -26.69 13.76 26.67
CA ASP A 78 -25.85 14.27 25.57
C ASP A 78 -24.50 13.54 25.57
N ILE A 79 -24.14 12.94 24.43
CA ILE A 79 -22.87 12.23 24.28
C ILE A 79 -21.91 13.01 23.39
N ASP A 80 -20.72 13.29 23.89
CA ASP A 80 -19.65 13.89 23.11
C ASP A 80 -18.98 12.86 22.18
N PHE A 81 -18.09 13.34 21.30
CA PHE A 81 -17.46 12.46 20.31
C PHE A 81 -16.52 11.43 20.96
N GLU A 82 -15.88 11.74 22.09
CA GLU A 82 -15.00 10.79 22.76
C GLU A 82 -15.77 9.66 23.44
N SER A 83 -16.88 9.99 24.10
CA SER A 83 -17.77 9.01 24.71
C SER A 83 -18.45 8.14 23.64
N PHE A 84 -18.77 8.71 22.47
CA PHE A 84 -19.18 7.96 21.29
C PHE A 84 -18.14 6.92 20.85
N LEU A 85 -16.86 7.30 20.80
CA LEU A 85 -15.76 6.38 20.46
C LEU A 85 -15.59 5.28 21.52
N ARG A 86 -15.69 5.60 22.82
CA ARG A 86 -15.65 4.60 23.89
C ARG A 86 -16.81 3.60 23.81
N ALA A 87 -18.02 4.08 23.51
CA ALA A 87 -19.19 3.23 23.28
C ALA A 87 -18.98 2.29 22.07
N HIS A 88 -18.37 2.80 20.99
CA HIS A 88 -18.01 2.00 19.83
C HIS A 88 -17.04 0.86 20.20
N LEU A 89 -15.97 1.14 20.97
CA LEU A 89 -15.02 0.12 21.41
C LEU A 89 -15.65 -0.94 22.30
N ASN A 90 -16.54 -0.55 23.22
CA ASN A 90 -17.25 -1.49 24.08
C ASN A 90 -18.11 -2.46 23.26
N LEU A 91 -18.87 -1.95 22.29
CA LEU A 91 -19.65 -2.79 21.37
C LEU A 91 -18.76 -3.70 20.51
N GLN A 92 -17.61 -3.20 20.07
CA GLN A 92 -16.65 -3.97 19.29
C GLN A 92 -16.03 -5.13 20.10
N ALA A 93 -15.73 -4.92 21.38
CA ALA A 93 -15.23 -5.96 22.28
C ALA A 93 -16.26 -7.09 22.50
N GLN A 94 -17.55 -6.74 22.52
CA GLN A 94 -18.62 -7.74 22.64
C GLN A 94 -18.91 -8.45 21.32
N ALA A 95 -18.68 -7.78 20.18
CA ALA A 95 -18.75 -8.38 18.85
C ALA A 95 -17.74 -9.52 18.71
N THR A 96 -16.51 -9.29 19.18
CA THR A 96 -15.41 -10.27 19.11
C THR A 96 -15.67 -11.50 19.99
N ALA A 97 -16.34 -11.33 21.13
CA ALA A 97 -16.76 -12.44 21.98
C ALA A 97 -17.88 -13.30 21.37
N LYS A 98 -18.74 -12.72 20.52
CA LYS A 98 -19.85 -13.42 19.84
C LYS A 98 -19.41 -14.21 18.60
N ASP A 99 -18.39 -13.77 17.86
CA ASP A 99 -18.04 -14.30 16.52
C ASP A 99 -17.10 -15.53 16.52
N GLY A 100 -16.62 -15.98 17.69
CA GLY A 100 -16.00 -17.31 17.84
C GLY A 100 -15.07 -17.76 16.70
N GLY A 101 -14.01 -17.00 16.41
CA GLY A 101 -12.82 -17.45 15.65
C GLY A 101 -13.09 -18.26 14.37
N SER A 102 -13.98 -17.80 13.49
CA SER A 102 -14.24 -18.49 12.22
C SER A 102 -13.07 -18.36 11.24
N LYS A 103 -12.42 -19.51 11.00
CA LYS A 103 -11.28 -19.74 10.11
C LYS A 103 -11.66 -19.53 8.64
N SER A 104 -11.03 -18.53 7.98
CA SER A 104 -10.85 -18.50 6.53
C SER A 104 -9.36 -18.31 6.23
N SER A 105 -8.73 -19.36 5.70
CA SER A 105 -7.31 -19.52 5.42
C SER A 105 -6.74 -18.62 4.30
N SER A 106 -7.44 -17.55 3.93
CA SER A 106 -7.04 -16.55 2.92
C SER A 106 -6.91 -15.13 3.49
N SER A 107 -7.12 -14.93 4.80
CA SER A 107 -7.16 -13.58 5.40
C SER A 107 -5.78 -12.98 5.74
N PHE A 108 -4.68 -13.73 5.63
CA PHE A 108 -3.43 -13.39 6.35
C PHE A 108 -2.75 -12.07 5.92
N LEU A 109 -2.91 -11.64 4.66
CA LEU A 109 -2.43 -10.32 4.20
C LEU A 109 -3.40 -9.17 4.52
N LYS A 110 -4.65 -9.48 4.84
CA LYS A 110 -5.59 -8.51 5.43
C LYS A 110 -5.41 -8.39 6.93
N THR A 111 -5.12 -9.49 7.62
CA THR A 111 -5.03 -9.53 9.09
C THR A 111 -3.98 -8.56 9.61
N ALA A 112 -2.92 -8.27 8.85
CA ALA A 112 -1.92 -7.27 9.22
C ALA A 112 -2.44 -5.82 9.21
N THR A 113 -3.54 -5.52 8.49
CA THR A 113 -4.06 -4.14 8.33
C THR A 113 -5.54 -3.96 8.67
N THR A 114 -6.27 -5.03 9.01
CA THR A 114 -7.67 -4.95 9.45
C THR A 114 -7.82 -5.66 10.80
N THR A 115 -7.73 -4.90 11.90
CA THR A 115 -8.37 -5.12 13.23
C THR A 115 -8.19 -6.52 13.86
N PHE A 116 -7.74 -6.71 15.11
CA PHE A 116 -8.66 -6.72 16.27
C PHE A 116 -7.92 -6.91 17.63
N HIS A 117 -6.60 -6.74 17.69
CA HIS A 117 -5.87 -6.63 18.97
C HIS A 117 -4.88 -5.47 18.89
N HIS A 118 -5.21 -4.33 19.51
CA HIS A 118 -4.29 -3.19 19.68
C HIS A 118 -3.20 -3.47 20.74
N ALA A 119 -3.11 -4.70 21.25
CA ALA A 119 -2.02 -5.14 22.10
C ALA A 119 -0.79 -5.45 21.22
N ILE A 120 0.27 -4.67 21.42
CA ILE A 120 1.55 -4.90 20.77
C ILE A 120 2.10 -6.24 21.27
N ASN A 121 2.45 -7.13 20.35
CA ASN A 121 3.24 -8.30 20.71
C ASN A 121 4.69 -7.86 20.92
N GLU A 122 5.10 -7.72 22.19
CA GLU A 122 6.45 -7.28 22.56
C GLU A 122 7.54 -8.18 21.98
N SER A 123 7.27 -9.47 21.80
CA SER A 123 8.24 -10.39 21.18
C SER A 123 8.42 -10.09 19.69
N GLU A 124 7.32 -9.85 18.97
CA GLU A 124 7.40 -9.43 17.56
C GLU A 124 8.12 -8.10 17.40
N LYS A 125 7.82 -7.12 18.26
CA LYS A 125 8.52 -5.84 18.30
C LYS A 125 10.03 -6.05 18.49
N ALA A 126 10.42 -6.86 19.48
CA ALA A 126 11.82 -7.13 19.77
C ALA A 126 12.54 -7.79 18.58
N SER A 127 11.92 -8.77 17.93
CA SER A 127 12.48 -9.45 16.76
C SER A 127 12.59 -8.52 15.55
N TYR A 128 11.61 -7.64 15.32
CA TYR A 128 11.68 -6.66 14.24
C TYR A 128 12.77 -5.61 14.48
N VAL A 129 12.93 -5.14 15.72
CA VAL A 129 14.02 -4.24 16.11
C VAL A 129 15.38 -4.92 15.91
N ALA A 130 15.54 -6.17 16.34
CA ALA A 130 16.77 -6.93 16.11
C ALA A 130 17.09 -7.08 14.61
N HIS A 131 16.08 -7.36 13.79
CA HIS A 131 16.23 -7.42 12.34
C HIS A 131 16.67 -6.07 11.74
N ILE A 132 16.03 -4.97 12.14
CA ILE A 132 16.38 -3.61 11.71
C ILE A 132 17.83 -3.28 12.09
N ASN A 133 18.22 -3.54 13.34
CA ASN A 133 19.57 -3.29 13.83
C ASN A 133 20.61 -4.07 13.02
N ASN A 134 20.30 -5.30 12.62
CA ASN A 134 21.22 -6.13 11.83
C ASN A 134 21.31 -5.67 10.36
N CYS A 135 20.19 -5.38 9.71
CA CYS A 135 20.16 -5.06 8.28
C CYS A 135 20.58 -3.62 7.96
N LEU A 136 20.42 -2.70 8.91
CA LEU A 136 20.73 -1.28 8.72
C LEU A 136 21.94 -0.82 9.56
N ALA A 137 22.69 -1.75 10.18
CA ALA A 137 23.87 -1.46 11.00
C ALA A 137 24.90 -0.56 10.28
N GLU A 138 25.13 -0.83 9.00
CA GLU A 138 26.12 -0.13 8.17
C GLU A 138 25.55 1.08 7.40
N ASP A 139 24.29 1.45 7.68
CA ASP A 139 23.67 2.57 6.99
C ASP A 139 24.29 3.91 7.41
N LYS A 140 24.71 4.70 6.43
CA LYS A 140 25.42 5.98 6.66
C LYS A 140 24.61 6.99 7.47
N PHE A 141 23.29 6.99 7.35
CA PHE A 141 22.43 7.95 8.04
C PHE A 141 21.85 7.38 9.34
N LEU A 142 21.36 6.14 9.31
CA LEU A 142 20.73 5.49 10.46
C LEU A 142 21.74 4.96 11.47
N GLY A 143 23.01 4.77 11.11
CA GLY A 143 24.05 4.32 12.04
C GLY A 143 24.22 5.20 13.28
N GLN A 144 23.82 6.48 13.24
CA GLN A 144 23.83 7.36 14.41
C GLN A 144 22.66 7.13 15.39
N PHE A 145 21.63 6.39 14.96
CA PHE A 145 20.43 6.07 15.73
C PHE A 145 20.33 4.57 16.08
N LEU A 146 21.24 3.75 15.55
CA LEU A 146 21.30 2.31 15.78
C LEU A 146 22.44 1.98 16.76
N PRO A 147 22.30 0.93 17.60
CA PRO A 147 21.16 0.02 17.68
C PRO A 147 19.97 0.62 18.46
N ILE A 148 18.75 0.33 18.00
CA ILE A 148 17.50 0.64 18.71
C ILE A 148 17.32 -0.37 19.86
N ASP A 149 16.91 0.12 21.02
CA ASP A 149 16.53 -0.73 22.16
C ASP A 149 15.11 -1.29 21.96
N PRO A 150 14.94 -2.62 21.87
CA PRO A 150 13.64 -3.26 21.65
C PRO A 150 12.63 -3.04 22.79
N SER A 151 13.09 -2.74 24.00
CA SER A 151 12.23 -2.53 25.18
C SER A 151 11.57 -1.13 25.23
N THR A 152 12.01 -0.21 24.36
CA THR A 152 11.58 1.20 24.38
C THR A 152 10.71 1.54 23.18
N ASP A 153 10.10 2.74 23.18
CA ASP A 153 9.34 3.27 22.04
C ASP A 153 10.21 3.94 20.98
N ALA A 154 11.54 3.84 21.10
CA ALA A 154 12.50 4.44 20.17
C ALA A 154 12.29 4.01 18.71
N LEU A 155 11.80 2.78 18.47
CA LEU A 155 11.41 2.33 17.14
C LEU A 155 10.35 3.25 16.52
N PHE A 156 9.30 3.57 17.29
CA PHE A 156 8.17 4.36 16.81
C PHE A 156 8.58 5.82 16.62
N ASP A 157 9.39 6.36 17.53
CA ASP A 157 9.93 7.71 17.40
C ASP A 157 10.83 7.86 16.17
N LEU A 158 11.73 6.91 15.91
CA LEU A 158 12.60 6.93 14.73
C LEU A 158 11.81 6.76 13.42
N ALA A 159 10.70 6.01 13.46
CA ALA A 159 9.84 5.85 12.31
C ALA A 159 9.10 7.15 11.90
N LYS A 160 8.89 8.11 12.82
CA LYS A 160 8.13 9.35 12.56
C LYS A 160 8.71 10.22 11.45
N ASP A 161 10.00 10.13 11.17
CA ASP A 161 10.63 10.91 10.09
C ASP A 161 10.56 10.22 8.71
N GLY A 162 10.10 8.97 8.65
CA GLY A 162 9.87 8.21 7.43
C GLY A 162 11.14 7.64 6.76
N VAL A 163 12.34 8.04 7.20
CA VAL A 163 13.62 7.57 6.65
C VAL A 163 13.82 6.08 6.91
N LEU A 164 13.56 5.62 8.15
CA LEU A 164 13.68 4.21 8.54
C LEU A 164 12.84 3.31 7.63
N LEU A 165 11.55 3.65 7.44
CA LEU A 165 10.62 2.86 6.62
C LEU A 165 11.05 2.82 5.14
N CYS A 166 11.52 3.95 4.60
CA CYS A 166 12.03 3.99 3.22
C CYS A 166 13.27 3.10 3.03
N LYS A 167 14.21 3.13 3.98
CA LYS A 167 15.41 2.29 3.92
C LYS A 167 15.09 0.82 4.09
N LEU A 168 14.16 0.48 4.99
CA LEU A 168 13.70 -0.89 5.17
C LEU A 168 13.03 -1.46 3.89
N ILE A 169 12.30 -0.64 3.14
CA ILE A 169 11.75 -1.04 1.83
C ILE A 169 12.87 -1.43 0.85
N ASN A 170 13.98 -0.69 0.83
CA ASN A 170 15.15 -1.03 0.00
C ASN A 170 15.89 -2.27 0.49
N VAL A 171 15.89 -2.55 1.80
CA VAL A 171 16.41 -3.82 2.35
C VAL A 171 15.56 -4.99 1.83
N ALA A 172 14.24 -4.84 1.80
CA ALA A 172 13.35 -5.90 1.32
C ALA A 172 13.39 -6.11 -0.19
N VAL A 173 13.39 -5.02 -0.97
CA VAL A 173 13.47 -5.05 -2.43
C VAL A 173 14.45 -3.96 -2.88
N PRO A 174 15.72 -4.31 -3.14
CA PRO A 174 16.75 -3.35 -3.55
C PRO A 174 16.36 -2.56 -4.80
N GLY A 175 16.64 -1.25 -4.79
CA GLY A 175 16.36 -0.35 -5.92
C GLY A 175 14.90 0.10 -6.04
N THR A 176 14.04 -0.21 -5.06
CA THR A 176 12.64 0.27 -5.05
C THR A 176 12.54 1.78 -4.89
N ILE A 177 13.38 2.34 -4.01
CA ILE A 177 13.46 3.77 -3.71
C ILE A 177 14.86 4.27 -4.04
N ASP A 178 14.94 5.31 -4.85
CA ASP A 178 16.16 6.10 -4.96
C ASP A 178 16.36 6.88 -3.66
N GLU A 179 17.38 6.50 -2.88
CA GLU A 179 17.64 7.14 -1.59
C GLU A 179 17.91 8.64 -1.71
N ARG A 180 18.34 9.11 -2.88
CA ARG A 180 18.53 10.53 -3.19
C ARG A 180 17.23 11.34 -3.11
N ALA A 181 16.07 10.70 -3.24
CA ALA A 181 14.78 11.35 -3.08
C ALA A 181 14.33 11.48 -1.62
N ILE A 182 14.96 10.75 -0.69
CA ILE A 182 14.62 10.76 0.74
C ILE A 182 15.19 12.02 1.38
N ASN A 183 14.37 12.73 2.16
CA ASN A 183 14.83 13.86 2.96
C ASN A 183 15.55 13.32 4.21
N THR A 184 16.89 13.41 4.24
CA THR A 184 17.77 12.86 5.28
C THR A 184 18.45 13.93 6.14
N LYS A 185 17.75 15.03 6.43
CA LYS A 185 18.24 16.07 7.34
C LYS A 185 18.11 15.60 8.79
N LYS A 186 18.93 16.16 9.70
CA LYS A 186 18.82 15.88 11.15
C LYS A 186 17.49 16.35 11.75
N VAL A 187 16.95 17.45 11.23
CA VAL A 187 15.65 17.98 11.62
C VAL A 187 14.86 18.21 10.34
N LEU A 188 13.74 17.50 10.21
CA LEU A 188 12.83 17.64 9.08
C LEU A 188 11.70 18.59 9.44
N ASN A 189 11.34 19.45 8.50
CA ASN A 189 10.10 20.21 8.63
C ASN A 189 8.88 19.29 8.39
N PRO A 190 7.66 19.68 8.82
CA PRO A 190 6.47 18.84 8.68
C PRO A 190 6.17 18.41 7.24
N TRP A 191 6.52 19.24 6.25
CA TRP A 191 6.31 18.93 4.84
C TRP A 191 7.30 17.85 4.38
N GLU A 192 8.60 18.01 4.63
CA GLU A 192 9.64 17.04 4.29
C GLU A 192 9.39 15.67 4.93
N ARG A 193 8.88 15.66 6.17
CA ARG A 193 8.45 14.45 6.85
C ARG A 193 7.28 13.77 6.13
N ASN A 194 6.25 14.54 5.79
CA ASN A 194 5.10 14.02 5.04
C ASN A 194 5.51 13.47 3.67
N GLU A 195 6.46 14.11 2.99
CA GLU A 195 7.01 13.62 1.72
C GLU A 195 7.71 12.26 1.86
N ASN A 196 8.53 12.08 2.90
CA ASN A 196 9.17 10.78 3.17
C ASN A 196 8.12 9.68 3.39
N HIS A 197 7.06 9.96 4.16
CA HIS A 197 5.97 9.00 4.37
C HIS A 197 5.16 8.73 3.10
N THR A 198 4.95 9.76 2.26
CA THR A 198 4.26 9.61 0.98
C THR A 198 5.07 8.71 0.04
N LEU A 199 6.38 8.93 -0.04
CA LEU A 199 7.33 8.08 -0.75
C LEU A 199 7.31 6.64 -0.22
N GLY A 200 7.43 6.47 1.10
CA GLY A 200 7.41 5.17 1.77
C GLY A 200 6.12 4.39 1.50
N LEU A 201 4.94 4.98 1.70
CA LEU A 201 3.64 4.32 1.48
C LEU A 201 3.42 3.93 0.01
N ASN A 202 3.73 4.82 -0.94
CA ASN A 202 3.57 4.50 -2.36
C ASN A 202 4.60 3.45 -2.82
N SER A 203 5.78 3.42 -2.22
CA SER A 203 6.80 2.39 -2.50
C SER A 203 6.45 1.06 -1.87
N ALA A 204 5.85 1.05 -0.66
CA ALA A 204 5.31 -0.14 -0.01
C ALA A 204 4.23 -0.80 -0.90
N LYS A 205 3.31 -0.02 -1.49
CA LYS A 205 2.34 -0.53 -2.48
C LYS A 205 3.04 -1.17 -3.67
N ALA A 206 4.12 -0.57 -4.17
CA ALA A 206 4.84 -1.06 -5.34
C ALA A 206 5.67 -2.34 -5.10
N ILE A 207 5.83 -2.75 -3.84
CA ILE A 207 6.43 -4.05 -3.49
C ILE A 207 5.39 -5.08 -3.04
N GLY A 208 4.11 -4.68 -2.92
CA GLY A 208 2.99 -5.57 -2.59
C GLY A 208 2.45 -5.45 -1.15
N CYS A 209 2.87 -4.44 -0.38
CA CYS A 209 2.27 -4.20 0.93
C CYS A 209 0.83 -3.69 0.80
N THR A 210 -0.05 -4.17 1.68
CA THR A 210 -1.45 -3.73 1.76
C THR A 210 -1.58 -2.58 2.77
N VAL A 211 -1.38 -1.35 2.27
CA VAL A 211 -1.35 -0.12 3.10
C VAL A 211 -2.59 0.77 2.92
N VAL A 212 -3.72 0.21 2.49
CA VAL A 212 -4.96 0.96 2.18
C VAL A 212 -5.52 1.69 3.40
N ASN A 213 -5.31 1.14 4.60
CA ASN A 213 -5.80 1.70 5.86
C ASN A 213 -4.74 2.56 6.60
N ILE A 214 -3.58 2.82 5.98
CA ILE A 214 -2.49 3.57 6.61
C ILE A 214 -2.32 4.90 5.88
N GLY A 215 -2.59 6.01 6.57
CA GLY A 215 -2.32 7.36 6.10
C GLY A 215 -0.92 7.85 6.46
N THR A 216 -0.45 8.91 5.78
CA THR A 216 0.84 9.54 6.13
C THR A 216 0.83 10.10 7.54
N GLN A 217 -0.30 10.67 7.98
CA GLN A 217 -0.47 11.21 9.32
C GLN A 217 -0.37 10.13 10.40
N ASP A 218 -0.86 8.92 10.14
CA ASP A 218 -0.78 7.80 11.07
C ASP A 218 0.69 7.42 11.36
N LEU A 219 1.56 7.53 10.35
CA LEU A 219 3.00 7.29 10.47
C LEU A 219 3.73 8.48 11.12
N ILE A 220 3.31 9.71 10.86
CA ILE A 220 3.84 10.92 11.52
C ILE A 220 3.54 10.91 13.01
N GLU A 221 2.35 10.44 13.40
CA GLU A 221 1.94 10.29 14.80
C GLU A 221 2.69 9.14 15.49
N GLY A 222 3.32 8.23 14.75
CA GLY A 222 4.07 7.12 15.33
C GLY A 222 3.18 5.98 15.81
N ARG A 223 2.01 5.73 15.17
CA ARG A 223 1.04 4.74 15.65
C ARG A 223 1.63 3.32 15.68
N PRO A 224 1.79 2.70 16.86
CA PRO A 224 2.58 1.47 16.98
C PRO A 224 2.06 0.29 16.14
N HIS A 225 0.77 -0.01 16.20
CA HIS A 225 0.18 -1.15 15.52
C HIS A 225 0.28 -1.05 13.98
N LEU A 226 0.18 0.16 13.42
CA LEU A 226 0.30 0.39 11.97
C LEU A 226 1.76 0.32 11.51
N ILE A 227 2.68 0.87 12.31
CA ILE A 227 4.13 0.80 12.02
C ILE A 227 4.61 -0.64 12.08
N LEU A 228 4.25 -1.40 13.14
CA LEU A 228 4.59 -2.82 13.25
C LEU A 228 3.96 -3.64 12.13
N GLY A 229 2.69 -3.39 11.81
CA GLY A 229 2.00 -4.07 10.71
C GLY A 229 2.66 -3.82 9.34
N LEU A 230 3.17 -2.61 9.10
CA LEU A 230 3.93 -2.28 7.90
C LEU A 230 5.32 -2.94 7.90
N ILE A 231 6.08 -2.82 8.99
CA ILE A 231 7.41 -3.45 9.14
C ILE A 231 7.31 -4.97 8.94
N SER A 232 6.32 -5.60 9.55
CA SER A 232 6.04 -7.03 9.42
C SER A 232 5.86 -7.44 7.96
N GLN A 233 5.03 -6.70 7.21
CA GLN A 233 4.82 -6.95 5.77
C GLN A 233 6.11 -6.79 4.96
N VAL A 234 6.91 -5.76 5.25
CA VAL A 234 8.18 -5.49 4.53
C VAL A 234 9.20 -6.59 4.81
N ILE A 235 9.41 -6.97 6.07
CA ILE A 235 10.30 -8.09 6.45
C ILE A 235 9.83 -9.39 5.80
N LYS A 236 8.53 -9.65 5.77
CA LYS A 236 7.98 -10.85 5.14
C LYS A 236 8.23 -10.88 3.63
N ILE A 237 8.12 -9.74 2.93
CA ILE A 237 8.48 -9.65 1.51
C ILE A 237 9.96 -10.00 1.31
N GLN A 238 10.85 -9.52 2.17
CA GLN A 238 12.27 -9.85 2.14
C GLN A 238 12.53 -11.34 2.34
N LEU A 239 11.98 -11.93 3.41
CA LEU A 239 12.24 -13.32 3.78
C LEU A 239 11.67 -14.32 2.76
N LEU A 240 10.56 -13.97 2.12
CA LEU A 240 9.89 -14.83 1.14
C LEU A 240 10.28 -14.50 -0.31
N ALA A 241 11.22 -13.58 -0.53
CA ALA A 241 11.57 -13.07 -1.86
C ALA A 241 12.10 -14.16 -2.81
N ASP A 242 12.68 -15.23 -2.27
CA ASP A 242 13.34 -16.30 -3.04
C ASP A 242 12.43 -17.53 -3.26
N LEU A 243 11.28 -17.58 -2.60
CA LEU A 243 10.30 -18.67 -2.72
C LEU A 243 9.45 -18.55 -4.00
N ASN A 244 10.11 -18.57 -5.15
CA ASN A 244 9.46 -18.65 -6.45
C ASN A 244 10.37 -19.37 -7.45
N LEU A 245 9.77 -19.99 -8.45
CA LEU A 245 10.48 -20.81 -9.44
C LEU A 245 11.47 -20.03 -10.30
N LYS A 246 11.33 -18.69 -10.41
CA LYS A 246 12.28 -17.85 -11.17
C LYS A 246 13.61 -17.71 -10.44
N LYS A 247 13.59 -17.60 -9.11
CA LYS A 247 14.80 -17.46 -8.29
C LYS A 247 15.31 -18.80 -7.75
N THR A 248 14.41 -19.72 -7.44
CA THR A 248 14.74 -21.05 -6.96
C THR A 248 14.05 -22.10 -7.84
N PRO A 249 14.61 -22.39 -9.03
CA PRO A 249 14.08 -23.42 -9.93
C PRO A 249 14.04 -24.81 -9.28
N GLN A 250 14.81 -25.05 -8.23
CA GLN A 250 14.83 -26.32 -7.49
C GLN A 250 13.48 -26.64 -6.82
N LEU A 251 12.59 -25.65 -6.64
CA LEU A 251 11.26 -25.86 -6.07
C LEU A 251 10.41 -26.86 -6.87
N VAL A 252 10.77 -27.18 -8.11
CA VAL A 252 10.12 -28.23 -8.90
C VAL A 252 10.28 -29.63 -8.29
N GLU A 253 11.27 -29.87 -7.43
CA GLU A 253 11.40 -31.16 -6.71
C GLU A 253 10.22 -31.38 -5.74
N LEU A 254 9.50 -30.32 -5.37
CA LEU A 254 8.34 -30.41 -4.47
C LEU A 254 7.11 -31.05 -5.13
N VAL A 255 7.15 -31.33 -6.43
CA VAL A 255 6.00 -31.79 -7.20
C VAL A 255 6.31 -33.04 -8.03
N GLU A 256 5.35 -33.96 -8.04
CA GLU A 256 5.50 -35.25 -8.71
C GLU A 256 5.20 -35.16 -10.22
N ASP A 257 4.20 -34.36 -10.62
CA ASP A 257 3.74 -34.21 -12.01
C ASP A 257 3.71 -32.75 -12.52
N ASP A 258 3.56 -32.59 -13.84
CA ASP A 258 3.55 -31.28 -14.52
C ASP A 258 2.36 -30.40 -14.14
N LYS A 259 1.23 -31.00 -13.76
CA LYS A 259 0.02 -30.24 -13.34
C LYS A 259 0.22 -29.60 -11.97
N GLU A 260 0.92 -30.26 -11.06
CA GLU A 260 1.29 -29.68 -9.77
C GLU A 260 2.32 -28.55 -9.90
N VAL A 261 3.11 -28.50 -10.98
CA VAL A 261 4.00 -27.37 -11.28
C VAL A 261 3.18 -26.09 -11.53
N GLU A 262 2.11 -26.17 -12.32
CA GLU A 262 1.21 -25.04 -12.57
C GLU A 262 0.56 -24.55 -11.26
N GLU A 263 0.12 -25.48 -10.41
CA GLU A 263 -0.40 -25.15 -9.09
C GLU A 263 0.66 -24.44 -8.24
N LEU A 264 1.89 -24.95 -8.21
CA LEU A 264 3.01 -24.38 -7.46
C LEU A 264 3.33 -22.93 -7.85
N ILE A 265 3.27 -22.59 -9.15
CA ILE A 265 3.48 -21.22 -9.66
C ILE A 265 2.40 -20.25 -9.13
N SER A 266 1.20 -20.75 -8.91
CA SER A 266 0.06 -19.94 -8.44
C SER A 266 0.01 -19.74 -6.92
N LEU A 267 0.75 -20.56 -6.16
CA LEU A 267 0.72 -20.52 -4.71
C LEU A 267 1.39 -19.26 -4.15
N ALA A 268 0.80 -18.70 -3.10
CA ALA A 268 1.45 -17.68 -2.30
C ALA A 268 2.76 -18.23 -1.70
N PRO A 269 3.82 -17.40 -1.52
CA PRO A 269 5.12 -17.87 -1.02
C PRO A 269 5.07 -18.64 0.30
N GLU A 270 4.15 -18.29 1.21
CA GLU A 270 3.92 -19.02 2.46
C GLU A 270 3.44 -20.46 2.24
N LYS A 271 2.60 -20.68 1.22
CA LYS A 271 2.08 -22.00 0.86
C LYS A 271 3.17 -22.84 0.18
N VAL A 272 4.01 -22.21 -0.63
CA VAL A 272 5.23 -22.84 -1.17
C VAL A 272 6.13 -23.29 -0.03
N LEU A 273 6.34 -22.44 0.98
CA LEU A 273 7.15 -22.77 2.15
C LEU A 273 6.56 -23.92 2.98
N LEU A 274 5.23 -23.98 3.15
CA LEU A 274 4.57 -25.13 3.78
C LEU A 274 4.75 -26.40 2.95
N LYS A 275 4.63 -26.34 1.62
CA LYS A 275 4.84 -27.51 0.73
C LYS A 275 6.28 -28.00 0.85
N TRP A 276 7.25 -27.09 0.88
CA TRP A 276 8.66 -27.39 1.12
C TRP A 276 8.91 -28.05 2.49
N MET A 277 8.35 -27.50 3.57
CA MET A 277 8.53 -28.05 4.90
C MET A 277 7.96 -29.47 4.98
N ASN A 278 6.74 -29.69 4.50
CA ASN A 278 6.12 -31.01 4.49
C ASN A 278 6.87 -32.03 3.61
N PHE A 279 7.48 -31.58 2.52
CA PHE A 279 8.29 -32.43 1.65
C PHE A 279 9.45 -33.09 2.42
N HIS A 280 10.20 -32.31 3.20
CA HIS A 280 11.29 -32.82 4.03
C HIS A 280 10.81 -33.59 5.25
N LEU A 281 9.72 -33.15 5.90
CA LEU A 281 9.10 -33.86 7.01
C LEU A 281 8.66 -35.28 6.62
N LYS A 282 8.04 -35.43 5.43
CA LYS A 282 7.64 -36.73 4.89
C LYS A 282 8.85 -37.62 4.62
N LYS A 283 9.95 -37.07 4.07
CA LYS A 283 11.21 -37.79 3.89
C LYS A 283 11.83 -38.25 5.23
N ALA A 284 11.64 -37.47 6.30
CA ALA A 284 12.13 -37.79 7.65
C ALA A 284 11.22 -38.74 8.45
N GLY A 285 10.08 -39.19 7.88
CA GLY A 285 9.15 -40.09 8.56
C GLY A 285 8.22 -39.40 9.57
N TYR A 286 8.04 -38.08 9.48
CA TYR A 286 7.08 -37.36 10.31
C TYR A 286 5.65 -37.62 9.84
N GLU A 287 4.79 -38.09 10.74
CA GLU A 287 3.43 -38.53 10.40
C GLU A 287 2.42 -37.39 10.25
N LYS A 288 2.61 -36.28 10.97
CA LYS A 288 1.67 -35.15 10.96
C LYS A 288 1.92 -34.24 9.75
N GLN A 289 0.87 -33.63 9.23
CA GLN A 289 0.98 -32.62 8.17
C GLN A 289 0.94 -31.22 8.77
N VAL A 290 1.91 -30.39 8.41
CA VAL A 290 1.97 -28.98 8.83
C VAL A 290 1.16 -28.12 7.86
N THR A 291 0.12 -27.46 8.36
CA THR A 291 -0.82 -26.65 7.55
C THR A 291 -0.76 -25.16 7.87
N ASN A 292 -0.13 -24.80 8.98
CA ASN A 292 0.02 -23.42 9.45
C ASN A 292 1.32 -23.24 10.27
N PHE A 293 1.78 -21.99 10.40
CA PHE A 293 2.98 -21.64 11.18
C PHE A 293 2.69 -21.32 12.66
N SER A 294 1.58 -21.85 13.21
CA SER A 294 1.14 -21.55 14.57
C SER A 294 0.96 -22.84 15.38
N SER A 295 -0.27 -23.32 15.56
CA SER A 295 -0.60 -24.53 16.33
C SER A 295 0.24 -25.74 15.97
N ASP A 296 0.53 -25.92 14.67
CA ASP A 296 1.19 -27.13 14.16
C ASP A 296 2.70 -27.16 14.49
N LEU A 297 3.26 -26.03 14.94
CA LEU A 297 4.68 -25.88 15.28
C LEU A 297 4.93 -25.67 16.77
N LYS A 298 3.86 -25.56 17.59
CA LYS A 298 3.96 -25.21 19.01
C LYS A 298 4.75 -26.18 19.86
N ASP A 299 4.69 -27.47 19.51
CA ASP A 299 5.43 -28.49 20.23
C ASP A 299 6.92 -28.54 19.84
N GLY A 300 7.34 -27.85 18.78
CA GLY A 300 8.72 -27.90 18.28
C GLY A 300 9.11 -29.25 17.67
N GLU A 301 8.20 -30.23 17.57
CA GLU A 301 8.49 -31.56 17.03
C GLU A 301 8.79 -31.47 15.54
N ALA A 302 7.95 -30.76 14.79
CA ALA A 302 8.15 -30.54 13.35
C ALA A 302 9.50 -29.85 13.06
N TYR A 303 9.95 -28.92 13.91
CA TYR A 303 11.27 -28.29 13.75
C TYR A 303 12.41 -29.28 13.97
N ALA A 304 12.33 -30.12 15.00
CA ALA A 304 13.35 -31.13 15.26
C ALA A 304 13.48 -32.13 14.09
N TYR A 305 12.36 -32.59 13.53
CA TYR A 305 12.36 -33.46 12.35
C TYR A 305 12.93 -32.74 11.11
N LEU A 306 12.54 -31.48 10.89
CA LEU A 306 13.03 -30.70 9.75
C LEU A 306 14.54 -30.49 9.80
N LEU A 307 15.08 -30.07 10.95
CA LEU A 307 16.52 -29.86 11.12
C LEU A 307 17.29 -31.18 10.99
N ASN A 308 16.74 -32.28 11.51
CA ASN A 308 17.33 -33.61 11.33
C ASN A 308 17.35 -34.07 9.86
N ALA A 309 16.36 -33.68 9.07
CA ALA A 309 16.32 -33.96 7.63
C ALA A 309 17.35 -33.13 6.84
N LEU A 310 17.49 -31.85 7.18
CA LEU A 310 18.30 -30.88 6.43
C LEU A 310 19.79 -30.86 6.84
N ALA A 311 20.07 -31.16 8.10
CA ALA A 311 21.40 -31.11 8.69
C ALA A 311 21.58 -32.20 9.76
N PRO A 312 21.55 -33.50 9.38
CA PRO A 312 21.75 -34.61 10.33
C PRO A 312 23.12 -34.56 11.03
N GLU A 313 24.10 -33.84 10.47
CA GLU A 313 25.41 -33.63 11.09
C GLU A 313 25.40 -32.67 12.28
N VAL A 314 24.38 -31.80 12.37
CA VAL A 314 24.20 -30.81 13.44
C VAL A 314 23.07 -31.21 14.39
N ALA A 315 22.03 -31.85 13.84
CA ALA A 315 20.88 -32.31 14.58
C ALA A 315 21.26 -33.52 15.46
N GLY A 316 21.20 -33.34 16.78
CA GLY A 316 21.36 -34.43 17.73
C GLY A 316 20.02 -35.10 18.08
N PRO A 317 20.01 -36.38 18.52
CA PRO A 317 18.79 -37.08 18.92
C PRO A 317 18.09 -36.42 20.14
N SER A 318 18.78 -35.53 20.85
CA SER A 318 18.31 -34.86 22.06
C SER A 318 17.02 -34.05 21.87
N ALA A 319 16.85 -33.37 20.73
CA ALA A 319 15.64 -32.59 20.48
C ALA A 319 14.41 -33.49 20.24
N LEU A 320 14.60 -34.64 19.61
CA LEU A 320 13.54 -35.63 19.38
C LEU A 320 13.19 -36.40 20.66
N ALA A 321 14.16 -36.58 21.56
CA ALA A 321 13.98 -37.27 22.84
C ALA A 321 13.41 -36.39 23.96
N ALA A 322 13.52 -35.05 23.84
CA ALA A 322 12.97 -34.12 24.82
C ALA A 322 11.45 -34.29 24.92
N THR A 323 10.90 -34.36 26.12
CA THR A 323 9.45 -34.46 26.34
C THR A 323 8.79 -33.09 26.52
N ASP A 324 9.51 -32.14 27.14
CA ASP A 324 9.02 -30.78 27.37
C ASP A 324 9.14 -29.92 26.09
N PRO A 325 8.05 -29.27 25.64
CA PRO A 325 8.08 -28.40 24.46
C PRO A 325 9.05 -27.21 24.57
N THR A 326 9.26 -26.65 25.76
CA THR A 326 10.12 -25.47 25.95
C THR A 326 11.59 -25.86 25.87
N GLU A 327 11.96 -26.98 26.50
CA GLU A 327 13.28 -27.59 26.36
C GLU A 327 13.54 -27.95 24.89
N ARG A 328 12.58 -28.60 24.22
CA ARG A 328 12.67 -28.95 22.80
C ARG A 328 12.88 -27.72 21.92
N ALA A 329 12.10 -26.67 22.12
CA ALA A 329 12.24 -25.40 21.42
C ALA A 329 13.63 -24.77 21.64
N SER A 330 14.17 -24.84 22.85
CA SER A 330 15.52 -24.35 23.15
C SER A 330 16.60 -25.11 22.37
N LEU A 331 16.53 -26.44 22.35
CA LEU A 331 17.45 -27.29 21.61
C LEU A 331 17.35 -27.08 20.10
N VAL A 332 16.14 -26.91 19.55
CA VAL A 332 15.91 -26.57 18.14
C VAL A 332 16.63 -25.27 17.77
N LEU A 333 16.57 -24.26 18.62
CA LEU A 333 17.22 -22.98 18.37
C LEU A 333 18.74 -23.05 18.45
N GLU A 334 19.28 -23.82 19.41
CA GLU A 334 20.72 -24.10 19.48
C GLU A 334 21.23 -24.86 18.25
N GLN A 335 20.43 -25.78 17.71
CA GLN A 335 20.75 -26.50 16.48
C GLN A 335 20.72 -25.58 15.25
N ALA A 336 19.71 -24.71 15.15
CA ALA A 336 19.60 -23.75 14.06
C ALA A 336 20.73 -22.70 14.09
N GLU A 337 21.18 -22.27 15.27
CA GLU A 337 22.29 -21.33 15.41
C GLU A 337 23.60 -21.89 14.82
N LYS A 338 23.82 -23.20 14.92
CA LYS A 338 24.95 -23.88 14.26
C LYS A 338 24.86 -23.90 12.73
N LEU A 339 23.68 -23.63 12.15
CA LEU A 339 23.45 -23.48 10.71
C LEU A 339 23.55 -22.03 10.24
N ASP A 340 24.10 -21.14 11.07
CA ASP A 340 24.16 -19.68 10.85
C ASP A 340 22.76 -19.04 10.68
N CYS A 341 21.70 -19.74 11.12
CA CYS A 341 20.36 -19.18 11.16
C CYS A 341 20.23 -18.28 12.40
N LYS A 342 20.53 -16.99 12.22
CA LYS A 342 20.33 -15.91 13.21
C LYS A 342 18.95 -15.98 13.89
N ARG A 343 18.91 -15.85 15.21
CA ARG A 343 17.69 -15.92 16.04
C ARG A 343 16.67 -14.81 15.73
N TYR A 344 15.50 -15.18 15.18
CA TYR A 344 14.29 -14.33 15.13
C TYR A 344 13.30 -14.63 16.26
N LEU A 345 13.57 -15.67 17.04
CA LEU A 345 12.60 -16.27 17.93
C LEU A 345 13.28 -16.77 19.20
N THR A 346 12.53 -16.71 20.28
CA THR A 346 12.85 -17.31 21.56
C THR A 346 12.10 -18.64 21.71
N PRO A 347 12.51 -19.52 22.65
CA PRO A 347 11.77 -20.76 22.92
C PRO A 347 10.29 -20.50 23.25
N LYS A 348 10.02 -19.39 23.93
CA LYS A 348 8.66 -18.96 24.28
C LYS A 348 7.79 -18.70 23.04
N ASP A 349 8.35 -18.09 22.00
CA ASP A 349 7.61 -17.75 20.78
C ASP A 349 7.17 -18.96 19.97
N ILE A 350 7.97 -20.03 20.01
CA ILE A 350 7.63 -21.33 19.42
C ILE A 350 6.43 -21.91 20.19
N VAL A 351 6.54 -22.02 21.51
CA VAL A 351 5.51 -22.64 22.35
C VAL A 351 4.19 -21.86 22.35
N GLU A 352 4.26 -20.53 22.31
CA GLU A 352 3.09 -19.66 22.14
C GLU A 352 2.49 -19.77 20.71
N GLY A 353 3.28 -20.20 19.73
CA GLY A 353 2.94 -20.38 18.33
C GLY A 353 2.69 -19.07 17.61
N SER A 354 3.61 -18.11 17.77
CA SER A 354 3.57 -16.83 17.07
C SER A 354 3.70 -17.04 15.55
N PRO A 355 2.66 -16.78 14.75
CA PRO A 355 2.65 -17.18 13.34
C PRO A 355 3.70 -16.45 12.51
N ASN A 356 3.93 -15.15 12.76
CA ASN A 356 4.88 -14.35 11.99
C ASN A 356 6.33 -14.72 12.29
N LEU A 357 6.65 -14.95 13.57
CA LEU A 357 8.01 -15.31 13.99
C LEU A 357 8.36 -16.74 13.54
N ASN A 358 7.44 -17.69 13.67
CA ASN A 358 7.66 -19.05 13.18
C ASN A 358 7.79 -19.07 11.65
N LEU A 359 6.97 -18.30 10.91
CA LEU A 359 7.12 -18.13 9.45
C LEU A 359 8.51 -17.59 9.10
N ALA A 360 8.95 -16.53 9.78
CA ALA A 360 10.26 -15.92 9.54
C ALA A 360 11.40 -16.91 9.76
N PHE A 361 11.32 -17.71 10.83
CA PHE A 361 12.30 -18.73 11.13
C PHE A 361 12.34 -19.85 10.08
N VAL A 362 11.18 -20.37 9.66
CA VAL A 362 11.13 -21.39 8.60
C VAL A 362 11.68 -20.85 7.28
N ALA A 363 11.36 -19.60 6.93
CA ALA A 363 11.87 -18.95 5.72
C ALA A 363 13.40 -18.79 5.76
N GLN A 364 13.96 -18.46 6.93
CA GLN A 364 15.39 -18.37 7.10
C GLN A 364 16.09 -19.72 6.96
N ILE A 365 15.53 -20.79 7.55
CA ILE A 365 16.07 -22.15 7.38
C ILE A 365 16.08 -22.49 5.88
N PHE A 366 15.01 -22.20 5.15
CA PHE A 366 14.95 -22.42 3.70
C PHE A 366 16.07 -21.67 2.95
N GLN A 367 16.31 -20.40 3.28
CA GLN A 367 17.34 -19.59 2.62
C GLN A 367 18.77 -20.14 2.85
N HIS A 368 19.06 -20.63 4.06
CA HIS A 368 20.40 -21.16 4.39
C HIS A 368 20.58 -22.60 3.92
N ARG A 369 19.52 -23.42 4.03
CA ARG A 369 19.49 -24.81 3.61
C ARG A 369 18.10 -25.23 3.14
N ASN A 370 17.85 -25.12 1.83
CA ASN A 370 16.63 -25.65 1.24
C ASN A 370 16.64 -27.19 1.10
N GLY A 371 17.81 -27.85 1.10
CA GLY A 371 17.92 -29.31 0.96
C GLY A 371 17.37 -29.88 -0.35
N LEU A 372 17.18 -29.04 -1.37
CA LEU A 372 16.69 -29.47 -2.69
C LEU A 372 17.88 -29.82 -3.59
N THR A 373 17.73 -30.87 -4.38
CA THR A 373 18.76 -31.41 -5.25
C THR A 373 18.54 -30.99 -6.71
N THR A 374 19.62 -30.81 -7.46
CA THR A 374 19.59 -30.32 -8.85
C THR A 374 19.33 -31.41 -9.89
N VAL A 375 18.73 -32.55 -9.52
CA VAL A 375 18.88 -33.79 -10.32
C VAL A 375 17.90 -33.93 -11.48
N ASP A 376 16.73 -33.28 -11.46
CA ASP A 376 15.72 -33.39 -12.54
C ASP A 376 15.84 -32.26 -13.59
N SER A 377 16.84 -32.39 -14.48
CA SER A 377 17.07 -31.44 -15.58
C SER A 377 15.89 -31.29 -16.55
N GLN A 378 15.08 -32.34 -16.73
CA GLN A 378 13.88 -32.30 -17.59
C GLN A 378 12.76 -31.46 -16.98
N LYS A 379 12.48 -31.59 -15.67
CA LYS A 379 11.45 -30.81 -15.00
C LYS A 379 11.86 -29.34 -14.84
N MET A 380 13.16 -29.07 -14.64
CA MET A 380 13.69 -27.70 -14.67
C MET A 380 13.51 -27.03 -16.04
N SER A 381 13.82 -27.73 -17.13
CA SER A 381 13.56 -27.22 -18.49
C SER A 381 12.07 -26.93 -18.72
N PHE A 382 11.17 -27.80 -18.26
CA PHE A 382 9.73 -27.55 -18.32
C PHE A 382 9.31 -26.30 -17.51
N ALA A 383 9.83 -26.13 -16.29
CA ALA A 383 9.53 -24.97 -15.46
C ALA A 383 10.10 -23.66 -16.05
N GLU A 384 11.29 -23.69 -16.64
CA GLU A 384 11.87 -22.55 -17.36
C GLU A 384 11.03 -22.18 -18.58
N MET A 385 10.54 -23.17 -19.35
CA MET A 385 9.63 -22.96 -20.48
C MET A 385 8.24 -22.44 -20.06
N MET A 386 7.82 -22.69 -18.82
CA MET A 386 6.57 -22.18 -18.24
C MET A 386 6.71 -20.76 -17.66
N THR A 387 7.92 -20.19 -17.61
CA THR A 387 8.06 -18.78 -17.26
C THR A 387 7.55 -17.90 -18.40
N ASP A 388 6.61 -17.02 -18.08
CA ASP A 388 6.10 -16.03 -19.03
C ASP A 388 7.23 -15.17 -19.60
N ASP A 389 7.07 -14.73 -20.84
CA ASP A 389 8.00 -13.78 -21.45
C ASP A 389 8.16 -12.51 -20.59
N VAL A 390 9.29 -11.82 -20.77
CA VAL A 390 9.68 -10.69 -19.92
C VAL A 390 8.61 -9.59 -19.90
N GLU A 391 7.94 -9.32 -21.03
CA GLU A 391 6.92 -8.28 -21.14
C GLU A 391 5.64 -8.69 -20.43
N THR A 392 5.14 -9.91 -20.70
CA THR A 392 3.96 -10.48 -20.02
C THR A 392 4.17 -10.53 -18.51
N SER A 393 5.36 -10.92 -18.04
CA SER A 393 5.69 -10.93 -16.60
C SER A 393 5.73 -9.52 -16.00
N ARG A 394 6.14 -8.50 -16.76
CA ARG A 394 6.19 -7.11 -16.28
C ARG A 394 4.78 -6.54 -16.17
N GLU A 395 3.94 -6.78 -17.18
CA GLU A 395 2.54 -6.36 -17.18
C GLU A 395 1.72 -7.07 -16.09
N GLU A 396 1.89 -8.38 -15.90
CA GLU A 396 1.29 -9.15 -14.79
C GLU A 396 1.58 -8.48 -13.44
N ARG A 397 2.87 -8.20 -13.17
CA ARG A 397 3.29 -7.59 -11.91
C ARG A 397 2.66 -6.22 -11.73
N CYS A 398 2.64 -5.40 -12.78
CA CYS A 398 2.05 -4.07 -12.74
C CYS A 398 0.56 -4.14 -12.37
N PHE A 399 -0.22 -4.98 -13.06
CA PHE A 399 -1.64 -5.13 -12.77
C PHE A 399 -1.91 -5.74 -11.40
N ARG A 400 -1.12 -6.72 -10.97
CA ARG A 400 -1.24 -7.34 -9.64
C ARG A 400 -1.12 -6.30 -8.53
N LEU A 401 -0.06 -5.51 -8.58
CA LEU A 401 0.21 -4.48 -7.59
C LEU A 401 -0.83 -3.36 -7.63
N TRP A 402 -1.25 -2.97 -8.84
CA TRP A 402 -2.33 -2.00 -9.02
C TRP A 402 -3.64 -2.49 -8.39
N ILE A 403 -4.10 -3.71 -8.70
CA ILE A 403 -5.33 -4.29 -8.15
C ILE A 403 -5.27 -4.34 -6.61
N ASN A 404 -4.18 -4.88 -6.05
CA ASN A 404 -4.01 -4.97 -4.60
C ASN A 404 -4.01 -3.59 -3.92
N SER A 405 -3.60 -2.53 -4.63
CA SER A 405 -3.63 -1.16 -4.11
C SER A 405 -5.02 -0.51 -4.06
N LEU A 406 -6.01 -1.04 -4.79
CA LEU A 406 -7.39 -0.51 -4.85
C LEU A 406 -8.22 -0.82 -3.60
N GLY A 407 -7.69 -1.64 -2.68
CA GLY A 407 -8.43 -2.08 -1.49
C GLY A 407 -9.58 -3.02 -1.83
N VAL A 408 -9.36 -3.91 -2.80
CA VAL A 408 -10.21 -5.08 -3.04
C VAL A 408 -10.20 -6.00 -1.83
N ALA A 409 -11.26 -6.76 -1.62
CA ALA A 409 -11.34 -7.66 -0.47
C ALA A 409 -10.53 -8.94 -0.71
N THR A 410 -9.68 -8.96 -1.71
CA THR A 410 -9.23 -10.20 -2.28
C THR A 410 -7.83 -10.00 -2.80
N TYR A 411 -6.84 -10.63 -2.17
CA TYR A 411 -5.44 -10.41 -2.50
C TYR A 411 -5.04 -11.26 -3.72
N VAL A 412 -4.42 -10.62 -4.71
CA VAL A 412 -3.96 -11.25 -5.95
C VAL A 412 -2.48 -11.59 -5.82
N ASN A 413 -2.15 -12.88 -5.94
CA ASN A 413 -0.80 -13.44 -5.99
C ASN A 413 -0.30 -13.60 -7.43
N ASN A 414 -1.17 -13.98 -8.37
CA ASN A 414 -0.87 -14.16 -9.78
C ASN A 414 -2.10 -13.78 -10.63
N VAL A 415 -1.98 -12.73 -11.45
CA VAL A 415 -3.10 -12.20 -12.25
C VAL A 415 -3.62 -13.18 -13.30
N PHE A 416 -2.83 -14.16 -13.76
CA PHE A 416 -3.32 -15.14 -14.74
C PHE A 416 -3.94 -16.34 -14.07
N GLU A 417 -3.28 -16.91 -13.07
CA GLU A 417 -3.73 -18.14 -12.41
C GLU A 417 -4.81 -17.87 -11.38
N ASP A 418 -4.69 -16.79 -10.60
CA ASP A 418 -5.80 -16.34 -9.76
C ASP A 418 -6.98 -15.94 -10.63
N VAL A 419 -6.79 -15.63 -11.94
CA VAL A 419 -7.84 -15.38 -12.95
C VAL A 419 -8.33 -16.66 -13.69
N ARG A 420 -7.68 -17.81 -13.52
CA ARG A 420 -8.02 -19.08 -14.20
C ARG A 420 -8.58 -20.17 -13.31
N ASN A 421 -8.01 -20.40 -12.13
CA ASN A 421 -8.17 -21.70 -11.46
C ASN A 421 -9.43 -21.80 -10.61
N GLY A 422 -10.21 -22.84 -10.92
CA GLY A 422 -11.60 -23.03 -10.59
C GLY A 422 -12.01 -23.21 -9.15
N GLN A 423 -11.21 -22.81 -8.16
CA GLN A 423 -11.60 -22.89 -6.75
C GLN A 423 -11.56 -21.56 -6.00
N VAL A 424 -10.80 -20.55 -6.41
CA VAL A 424 -10.67 -19.34 -5.61
C VAL A 424 -10.36 -18.18 -6.56
N LEU A 425 -11.13 -17.10 -6.48
CA LEU A 425 -10.71 -15.73 -6.78
C LEU A 425 -10.80 -15.04 -8.16
N PRO A 426 -10.89 -15.67 -9.34
CA PRO A 426 -10.63 -14.98 -10.62
C PRO A 426 -11.60 -13.88 -11.02
N LEU A 427 -12.87 -14.24 -10.98
CA LEU A 427 -13.96 -13.46 -11.58
C LEU A 427 -14.56 -12.52 -10.57
N TRP A 428 -14.47 -12.95 -9.31
CA TRP A 428 -14.85 -12.16 -8.16
C TRP A 428 -13.93 -10.95 -8.05
N VAL A 429 -12.61 -11.11 -8.21
CA VAL A 429 -11.67 -9.98 -8.22
C VAL A 429 -12.01 -9.00 -9.34
N LEU A 430 -12.24 -9.44 -10.59
CA LEU A 430 -12.57 -8.52 -11.68
C LEU A 430 -13.87 -7.75 -11.42
N LEU A 431 -14.90 -8.40 -10.85
CA LEU A 431 -16.11 -7.72 -10.41
C LEU A 431 -15.83 -6.75 -9.25
N GLU A 432 -15.05 -7.14 -8.24
CA GLU A 432 -14.64 -6.25 -7.15
C GLU A 432 -13.87 -5.02 -7.68
N VAL A 433 -12.95 -5.20 -8.62
CA VAL A 433 -12.20 -4.12 -9.25
C VAL A 433 -13.14 -3.23 -10.06
N LEU A 434 -14.06 -3.79 -10.84
CA LEU A 434 -15.05 -3.01 -11.58
C LEU A 434 -15.93 -2.17 -10.63
N ASP A 435 -16.41 -2.74 -9.52
CA ASP A 435 -17.21 -2.02 -8.53
C ASP A 435 -16.38 -0.97 -7.75
N LYS A 436 -15.06 -1.15 -7.64
CA LYS A 436 -14.16 -0.12 -7.08
C LYS A 436 -13.90 1.02 -8.06
N VAL A 437 -13.70 0.70 -9.32
CA VAL A 437 -13.35 1.65 -10.38
C VAL A 437 -14.59 2.42 -10.86
N SER A 438 -15.74 1.75 -10.91
CA SER A 438 -17.03 2.29 -11.32
C SER A 438 -18.13 1.84 -10.34
N PRO A 439 -18.26 2.49 -9.17
CA PRO A 439 -19.20 2.10 -8.14
C PRO A 439 -20.64 1.92 -8.65
N GLY A 440 -21.23 0.76 -8.37
CA GLY A 440 -22.59 0.42 -8.80
C GLY A 440 -22.69 -0.19 -10.20
N SER A 441 -21.57 -0.45 -10.88
CA SER A 441 -21.57 -1.15 -12.18
C SER A 441 -21.88 -2.64 -12.06
N VAL A 442 -21.60 -3.24 -10.90
CA VAL A 442 -21.73 -4.69 -10.69
C VAL A 442 -23.08 -5.04 -10.09
N ASN A 443 -23.75 -6.02 -10.69
CA ASN A 443 -24.96 -6.61 -10.12
C ASN A 443 -24.61 -7.86 -9.31
N TRP A 444 -24.36 -7.65 -8.02
CA TRP A 444 -24.01 -8.70 -7.07
C TRP A 444 -25.08 -9.79 -6.91
N LYS A 445 -26.34 -9.52 -7.27
CA LYS A 445 -27.42 -10.55 -7.24
C LYS A 445 -27.26 -11.59 -8.35
N LEU A 446 -26.64 -11.20 -9.47
CA LEU A 446 -26.36 -12.07 -10.61
C LEU A 446 -24.96 -12.71 -10.53
N ALA A 447 -24.11 -12.23 -9.62
CA ALA A 447 -22.77 -12.74 -9.42
C ALA A 447 -22.76 -13.93 -8.45
N THR A 448 -22.05 -14.99 -8.81
CA THR A 448 -21.84 -16.14 -7.91
C THR A 448 -20.51 -15.99 -7.17
N LYS A 449 -20.56 -16.02 -5.83
CA LYS A 449 -19.36 -15.94 -4.98
C LYS A 449 -18.58 -17.27 -4.97
N PRO A 450 -17.23 -17.26 -5.00
CA PRO A 450 -16.40 -18.46 -4.84
C PRO A 450 -16.60 -19.16 -3.47
N PRO A 451 -16.35 -20.49 -3.38
CA PRO A 451 -15.86 -21.39 -4.43
C PRO A 451 -16.95 -21.83 -5.42
N ILE A 452 -16.67 -21.70 -6.74
CA ILE A 452 -17.63 -22.02 -7.81
C ILE A 452 -17.34 -23.40 -8.41
N LYS A 453 -18.13 -24.40 -8.04
CA LYS A 453 -18.01 -25.77 -8.59
C LYS A 453 -18.51 -25.88 -10.04
N MET A 454 -19.59 -25.18 -10.39
CA MET A 454 -20.26 -25.31 -11.68
C MET A 454 -19.62 -24.42 -12.76
N PRO A 455 -19.10 -24.96 -13.88
CA PRO A 455 -18.43 -24.16 -14.91
C PRO A 455 -19.28 -23.04 -15.52
N PHE A 456 -20.60 -23.26 -15.72
CA PHE A 456 -21.46 -22.24 -16.32
C PHE A 456 -21.59 -20.96 -15.46
N ARG A 457 -21.53 -21.09 -14.12
CA ARG A 457 -21.54 -19.94 -13.20
C ARG A 457 -20.29 -19.06 -13.34
N LYS A 458 -19.16 -19.66 -13.74
CA LYS A 458 -17.95 -18.92 -14.09
C LYS A 458 -18.20 -18.11 -15.35
N VAL A 459 -18.79 -18.72 -16.38
CA VAL A 459 -19.14 -18.04 -17.63
C VAL A 459 -20.14 -16.90 -17.39
N GLU A 460 -21.13 -17.07 -16.51
CA GLU A 460 -22.08 -16.01 -16.11
C GLU A 460 -21.36 -14.78 -15.53
N ASN A 461 -20.46 -15.00 -14.56
CA ASN A 461 -19.66 -13.91 -13.99
C ASN A 461 -18.80 -13.22 -15.06
N CYS A 462 -18.12 -13.98 -15.92
CA CYS A 462 -17.31 -13.40 -17.00
C CYS A 462 -18.15 -12.62 -18.01
N ASN A 463 -19.33 -13.11 -18.38
CA ASN A 463 -20.23 -12.41 -19.28
C ASN A 463 -20.67 -11.07 -18.68
N GLN A 464 -20.89 -11.01 -17.36
CA GLN A 464 -21.15 -9.74 -16.68
C GLN A 464 -19.93 -8.80 -16.75
N VAL A 465 -18.71 -9.29 -16.51
CA VAL A 465 -17.47 -8.50 -16.66
C VAL A 465 -17.34 -7.92 -18.06
N ILE A 466 -17.54 -8.74 -19.10
CA ILE A 466 -17.48 -8.29 -20.50
C ILE A 466 -18.61 -7.31 -20.82
N GLN A 467 -19.82 -7.55 -20.32
CA GLN A 467 -20.95 -6.64 -20.52
C GLN A 467 -20.66 -5.26 -19.91
N ILE A 468 -20.22 -5.22 -18.65
CA ILE A 468 -19.83 -3.98 -17.98
C ILE A 468 -18.69 -3.30 -18.76
N GLY A 469 -17.69 -4.04 -19.20
CA GLY A 469 -16.61 -3.50 -20.02
C GLY A 469 -17.12 -2.84 -21.31
N LYS A 470 -18.09 -3.45 -21.99
CA LYS A 470 -18.74 -2.86 -23.18
C LYS A 470 -19.54 -1.61 -22.82
N ASP A 471 -20.26 -1.61 -21.71
CA ASP A 471 -21.02 -0.45 -21.21
C ASP A 471 -20.09 0.72 -20.83
N LEU A 472 -18.86 0.41 -20.40
CA LEU A 472 -17.78 1.37 -20.16
C LEU A 472 -17.00 1.76 -21.42
N ASN A 473 -17.47 1.34 -22.61
CA ASN A 473 -16.86 1.59 -23.92
C ASN A 473 -15.45 0.99 -24.11
N PHE A 474 -15.16 -0.15 -23.49
CA PHE A 474 -13.93 -0.89 -23.77
C PHE A 474 -13.99 -1.55 -25.15
N SER A 475 -12.85 -1.58 -25.83
CA SER A 475 -12.67 -2.33 -27.06
C SER A 475 -12.58 -3.83 -26.76
N LEU A 476 -13.73 -4.49 -26.86
CA LEU A 476 -13.93 -5.92 -26.61
C LEU A 476 -14.56 -6.61 -27.83
N VAL A 477 -14.02 -6.31 -29.02
CA VAL A 477 -14.46 -6.90 -30.29
C VAL A 477 -14.10 -8.39 -30.31
N ASN A 478 -15.08 -9.25 -30.58
CA ASN A 478 -14.92 -10.71 -30.58
C ASN A 478 -14.39 -11.30 -29.26
N VAL A 479 -14.64 -10.64 -28.13
CA VAL A 479 -14.31 -11.16 -26.80
C VAL A 479 -15.60 -11.64 -26.11
N ALA A 480 -15.57 -12.86 -25.59
CA ALA A 480 -16.64 -13.49 -24.83
C ALA A 480 -16.18 -13.86 -23.42
N GLY A 481 -17.13 -14.07 -22.50
CA GLY A 481 -16.78 -14.46 -21.13
C GLY A 481 -16.01 -15.78 -21.05
N ASN A 482 -16.23 -16.69 -22.01
CA ASN A 482 -15.53 -17.97 -22.07
C ASN A 482 -14.02 -17.82 -22.36
N ASP A 483 -13.59 -16.77 -23.07
CA ASP A 483 -12.16 -16.53 -23.29
C ASP A 483 -11.40 -16.26 -21.98
N PHE A 484 -12.08 -15.62 -21.02
CA PHE A 484 -11.54 -15.36 -19.70
C PHE A 484 -11.55 -16.62 -18.85
N VAL A 485 -12.61 -17.43 -18.93
CA VAL A 485 -12.66 -18.75 -18.26
C VAL A 485 -11.55 -19.67 -18.74
N GLN A 486 -11.18 -19.60 -20.03
CA GLN A 486 -10.08 -20.37 -20.61
C GLN A 486 -8.69 -19.80 -20.25
N GLY A 487 -8.61 -18.59 -19.69
CA GLY A 487 -7.35 -18.00 -19.27
C GLY A 487 -6.55 -17.37 -20.39
N ASN A 488 -7.21 -16.77 -21.39
CA ASN A 488 -6.51 -16.10 -22.47
C ASN A 488 -5.75 -14.86 -21.94
N LYS A 489 -4.44 -15.04 -21.64
CA LYS A 489 -3.57 -14.02 -21.03
C LYS A 489 -3.60 -12.71 -21.80
N LYS A 490 -3.54 -12.76 -23.14
CA LYS A 490 -3.56 -11.57 -24.01
C LYS A 490 -4.83 -10.75 -23.84
N LEU A 491 -6.00 -11.40 -23.80
CA LEU A 491 -7.28 -10.72 -23.64
C LEU A 491 -7.45 -10.17 -22.22
N LEU A 492 -6.97 -10.91 -21.21
CA LEU A 492 -6.96 -10.46 -19.81
C LEU A 492 -6.09 -9.22 -19.62
N VAL A 493 -4.86 -9.23 -20.12
CA VAL A 493 -3.95 -8.07 -20.12
C VAL A 493 -4.59 -6.88 -20.83
N ALA A 494 -5.17 -7.09 -22.01
CA ALA A 494 -5.83 -6.02 -22.76
C ALA A 494 -7.02 -5.42 -22.00
N PHE A 495 -7.80 -6.26 -21.31
CA PHE A 495 -8.91 -5.80 -20.47
C PHE A 495 -8.41 -5.02 -19.25
N LEU A 496 -7.42 -5.53 -18.53
CA LEU A 496 -6.84 -4.90 -17.34
C LEU A 496 -6.18 -3.56 -17.67
N TRP A 497 -5.50 -3.46 -18.80
CA TRP A 497 -4.99 -2.20 -19.32
C TRP A 497 -6.11 -1.17 -19.53
N GLN A 498 -7.18 -1.56 -20.21
CA GLN A 498 -8.32 -0.66 -20.46
C GLN A 498 -8.98 -0.22 -19.14
N LEU A 499 -9.07 -1.12 -18.17
CA LEU A 499 -9.62 -0.82 -16.85
C LEU A 499 -8.72 0.13 -16.04
N MET A 500 -7.40 -0.07 -16.08
CA MET A 500 -6.44 0.83 -15.42
C MET A 500 -6.45 2.23 -16.07
N ARG A 501 -6.46 2.29 -17.40
CA ARG A 501 -6.59 3.54 -18.17
C ARG A 501 -7.90 4.25 -17.84
N PHE A 502 -9.03 3.51 -17.80
CA PHE A 502 -10.33 4.07 -17.44
C PHE A 502 -10.34 4.62 -16.02
N ASN A 503 -9.82 3.88 -15.04
CA ASN A 503 -9.70 4.35 -13.65
C ASN A 503 -8.95 5.69 -13.57
N MET A 504 -7.80 5.78 -14.23
CA MET A 504 -7.00 7.00 -14.27
C MET A 504 -7.80 8.18 -14.89
N LEU A 505 -8.48 7.95 -16.02
CA LEU A 505 -9.28 9.00 -16.67
C LEU A 505 -10.47 9.43 -15.80
N GLN A 506 -11.09 8.51 -15.07
CA GLN A 506 -12.14 8.87 -14.10
C GLN A 506 -11.59 9.72 -12.95
N LEU A 507 -10.40 9.40 -12.42
CA LEU A 507 -9.75 10.19 -11.39
C LEU A 507 -9.47 11.63 -11.88
N LEU A 508 -8.99 11.79 -13.11
CA LEU A 508 -8.82 13.11 -13.72
C LEU A 508 -10.15 13.82 -13.94
N LYS A 509 -11.17 13.09 -14.42
CA LYS A 509 -12.53 13.62 -14.63
C LYS A 509 -13.17 14.08 -13.32
N ASN A 510 -12.83 13.50 -12.18
CA ASN A 510 -13.38 13.93 -10.89
C ASN A 510 -12.79 15.25 -10.37
N LEU A 511 -11.70 15.75 -10.94
CA LEU A 511 -11.10 17.06 -10.65
C LEU A 511 -11.75 18.20 -11.47
N ARG A 512 -13.02 17.98 -11.85
CA ARG A 512 -13.84 18.63 -12.89
C ARG A 512 -14.03 20.15 -12.78
N SER A 513 -13.53 20.82 -11.74
CA SER A 513 -13.55 22.28 -11.64
C SER A 513 -12.64 22.97 -12.66
N HIS A 514 -11.63 22.28 -13.21
CA HIS A 514 -10.63 22.88 -14.10
C HIS A 514 -10.85 22.61 -15.61
N SER A 515 -11.73 21.67 -15.99
CA SER A 515 -11.85 21.20 -17.39
C SER A 515 -13.14 21.62 -18.12
N GLN A 516 -13.93 22.54 -17.58
CA GLN A 516 -15.18 23.03 -18.19
C GLN A 516 -16.11 21.91 -18.71
N GLY A 517 -16.12 20.75 -18.05
CA GLY A 517 -16.98 19.62 -18.43
C GLY A 517 -16.52 18.77 -19.64
N LYS A 518 -15.38 19.06 -20.26
CA LYS A 518 -14.84 18.24 -21.36
C LYS A 518 -14.23 16.93 -20.86
N GLU A 519 -14.45 15.84 -21.60
CA GLU A 519 -13.79 14.56 -21.34
C GLU A 519 -12.29 14.68 -21.63
N ILE A 520 -11.46 14.22 -20.69
CA ILE A 520 -10.00 14.25 -20.82
C ILE A 520 -9.56 13.06 -21.67
N THR A 521 -8.85 13.35 -22.75
CA THR A 521 -8.27 12.36 -23.66
C THR A 521 -6.76 12.26 -23.48
N ASP A 522 -6.14 11.23 -24.07
CA ASP A 522 -4.69 11.04 -24.06
C ASP A 522 -3.96 12.25 -24.68
N ALA A 523 -4.56 12.89 -25.69
CA ALA A 523 -4.05 14.10 -26.31
C ALA A 523 -4.11 15.31 -25.38
N ASP A 524 -5.15 15.43 -24.55
CA ASP A 524 -5.26 16.50 -23.55
C ASP A 524 -4.16 16.36 -22.47
N ILE A 525 -3.84 15.12 -22.06
CA ILE A 525 -2.76 14.83 -21.11
C ILE A 525 -1.39 15.22 -21.70
N LEU A 526 -1.15 14.87 -22.96
CA LEU A 526 0.08 15.21 -23.68
C LEU A 526 0.26 16.73 -23.80
N ASN A 527 -0.79 17.41 -24.27
CA ASN A 527 -0.79 18.87 -24.41
C ASN A 527 -0.61 19.57 -23.07
N TRP A 528 -1.24 19.07 -22.01
CA TRP A 528 -1.05 19.58 -20.66
C TRP A 528 0.42 19.51 -20.22
N ALA A 529 1.06 18.35 -20.42
CA ALA A 529 2.44 18.14 -20.00
C ALA A 529 3.42 19.07 -20.74
N ASN A 530 3.34 19.16 -22.07
CA ASN A 530 4.17 20.07 -22.86
C ASN A 530 3.93 21.54 -22.45
N ASN A 531 2.67 21.95 -22.29
CA ASN A 531 2.36 23.30 -21.84
C ASN A 531 2.88 23.60 -20.44
N LYS A 532 2.87 22.63 -19.53
CA LYS A 532 3.36 22.78 -18.16
C LYS A 532 4.88 22.96 -18.14
N VAL A 533 5.62 22.16 -18.91
CA VAL A 533 7.08 22.29 -19.07
C VAL A 533 7.44 23.61 -19.73
N LYS A 534 6.76 23.99 -20.82
CA LYS A 534 6.99 25.26 -21.52
C LYS A 534 6.78 26.49 -20.63
N LYS A 535 5.73 26.48 -19.79
CA LYS A 535 5.47 27.57 -18.81
C LYS A 535 6.56 27.71 -17.75
N SER A 536 7.36 26.67 -17.50
CA SER A 536 8.50 26.73 -16.58
C SER A 536 9.77 27.31 -17.22
N GLY A 537 9.72 27.71 -18.50
CA GLY A 537 10.86 28.24 -19.24
C GLY A 537 11.77 27.17 -19.86
N ARG A 538 11.34 25.90 -19.84
CA ARG A 538 12.05 24.77 -20.46
C ARG A 538 11.56 24.53 -21.89
N THR A 539 12.42 23.94 -22.71
CA THR A 539 12.17 23.75 -24.15
C THR A 539 11.87 22.30 -24.53
N SER A 540 12.05 21.34 -23.63
CA SER A 540 11.76 19.94 -23.95
C SER A 540 10.25 19.73 -24.13
N GLU A 541 9.90 18.96 -25.14
CA GLU A 541 8.53 18.58 -25.46
C GLU A 541 8.50 17.12 -25.91
N MET A 542 7.31 16.52 -25.84
CA MET A 542 7.05 15.19 -26.40
C MET A 542 5.97 15.27 -27.48
N GLU A 543 6.25 14.73 -28.66
CA GLU A 543 5.26 14.66 -29.75
C GLU A 543 4.21 13.57 -29.50
N SER A 544 4.62 12.49 -28.84
CA SER A 544 3.77 11.37 -28.45
C SER A 544 4.34 10.66 -27.23
N PHE A 545 3.54 9.83 -26.57
CA PHE A 545 4.02 8.93 -25.50
C PHE A 545 4.94 7.80 -26.00
N LYS A 546 5.28 7.77 -27.29
CA LYS A 546 6.23 6.82 -27.92
C LYS A 546 7.56 7.49 -28.29
N ASP A 547 7.71 8.78 -28.02
CA ASP A 547 8.91 9.53 -28.38
C ASP A 547 10.16 8.95 -27.69
N LYS A 548 11.17 8.58 -28.50
CA LYS A 548 12.41 7.97 -28.01
C LYS A 548 13.24 8.89 -27.14
N ASN A 549 13.07 10.22 -27.27
CA ASN A 549 13.74 11.20 -26.42
C ASN A 549 13.33 11.09 -24.94
N LEU A 550 12.15 10.50 -24.66
CA LEU A 550 11.67 10.23 -23.30
C LEU A 550 12.57 9.26 -22.53
N SER A 551 13.34 8.41 -23.23
CA SER A 551 14.26 7.45 -22.62
C SER A 551 15.34 8.10 -21.77
N SER A 552 15.69 9.36 -22.05
CA SER A 552 16.65 10.16 -21.25
C SER A 552 16.14 10.47 -19.83
N GLY A 553 14.81 10.46 -19.64
CA GLY A 553 14.15 10.87 -18.40
C GLY A 553 14.09 12.39 -18.16
N VAL A 554 14.84 13.19 -18.92
CA VAL A 554 14.98 14.65 -18.69
C VAL A 554 13.63 15.35 -18.74
N PHE A 555 12.79 15.01 -19.73
CA PHE A 555 11.44 15.59 -19.85
C PHE A 555 10.58 15.39 -18.59
N PHE A 556 10.61 14.18 -17.99
CA PHE A 556 9.83 13.92 -16.78
C PHE A 556 10.38 14.66 -15.56
N LEU A 557 11.70 14.83 -15.46
CA LEU A 557 12.31 15.62 -14.39
C LEU A 557 11.95 17.11 -14.52
N GLU A 558 11.94 17.64 -15.75
CA GLU A 558 11.46 18.99 -16.02
C GLU A 558 9.97 19.14 -15.68
N LEU A 559 9.14 18.17 -16.06
CA LEU A 559 7.71 18.16 -15.75
C LEU A 559 7.47 18.10 -14.23
N LEU A 560 8.16 17.22 -13.51
CA LEU A 560 8.07 17.11 -12.04
C LEU A 560 8.52 18.43 -11.38
N SER A 561 9.63 19.02 -11.84
CA SER A 561 10.11 20.31 -11.35
C SER A 561 9.15 21.46 -11.67
N ALA A 562 8.43 21.41 -12.80
CA ALA A 562 7.42 22.42 -13.15
C ALA A 562 6.15 22.28 -12.29
N VAL A 563 5.87 21.09 -11.77
CA VAL A 563 4.72 20.77 -10.92
C VAL A 563 5.00 21.08 -9.45
N GLU A 564 6.21 20.79 -8.97
CA GLU A 564 6.70 21.17 -7.65
C GLU A 564 8.23 21.36 -7.71
N PRO A 565 8.73 22.61 -7.76
CA PRO A 565 10.16 22.88 -7.91
C PRO A 565 11.03 22.30 -6.80
N ARG A 566 10.47 22.05 -5.61
CA ARG A 566 11.21 21.61 -4.42
C ARG A 566 11.62 20.14 -4.43
N VAL A 567 10.99 19.30 -5.26
CA VAL A 567 11.22 17.84 -5.19
C VAL A 567 12.32 17.34 -6.11
N VAL A 568 12.74 18.13 -7.09
CA VAL A 568 13.80 17.77 -8.04
C VAL A 568 15.09 18.49 -7.68
N ASN A 569 16.13 17.73 -7.36
CA ASN A 569 17.47 18.27 -7.20
C ASN A 569 18.27 18.05 -8.49
N TRP A 570 18.43 19.12 -9.27
CA TRP A 570 19.13 19.11 -10.55
C TRP A 570 20.61 18.71 -10.47
N SER A 571 21.26 18.81 -9.30
CA SER A 571 22.64 18.32 -9.12
C SER A 571 22.78 16.79 -9.19
N LEU A 572 21.66 16.07 -9.06
CA LEU A 572 21.62 14.60 -9.07
C LEU A 572 21.18 14.04 -10.43
N VAL A 573 20.75 14.92 -11.34
CA VAL A 573 20.21 14.58 -12.66
C VAL A 573 21.36 14.45 -13.66
N THR A 574 21.36 13.35 -14.41
CA THR A 574 22.33 13.11 -15.48
C THR A 574 21.75 13.54 -16.83
N LYS A 575 22.58 13.54 -17.89
CA LYS A 575 22.11 13.91 -19.23
C LYS A 575 21.23 12.83 -19.89
N GLY A 576 21.27 11.60 -19.40
CA GLY A 576 20.50 10.48 -19.97
C GLY A 576 21.05 9.98 -21.31
N GLU A 577 22.36 10.11 -21.54
CA GLU A 577 23.03 9.70 -22.78
C GLU A 577 23.37 8.20 -22.75
N THR A 578 23.97 7.72 -21.66
CA THR A 578 24.30 6.30 -21.45
C THR A 578 23.14 5.53 -20.81
N ASP A 579 23.17 4.21 -20.89
CA ASP A 579 22.12 3.38 -20.29
C ASP A 579 22.14 3.47 -18.75
N GLU A 580 23.31 3.62 -18.14
CA GLU A 580 23.45 3.90 -16.71
C GLU A 580 22.84 5.24 -16.32
N ASP A 581 23.08 6.29 -17.12
CA ASP A 581 22.50 7.61 -16.90
C ASP A 581 20.98 7.57 -16.97
N LYS A 582 20.43 6.92 -18.00
CA LYS A 582 18.99 6.75 -18.18
C LYS A 582 18.38 5.98 -17.01
N LYS A 583 19.05 4.93 -16.54
CA LYS A 583 18.62 4.15 -15.37
C LYS A 583 18.61 5.00 -14.10
N LEU A 584 19.67 5.78 -13.84
CA LEU A 584 19.74 6.69 -12.71
C LEU A 584 18.62 7.73 -12.73
N ASN A 585 18.33 8.31 -13.89
CA ASN A 585 17.23 9.26 -14.06
C ASN A 585 15.86 8.57 -13.88
N ALA A 586 15.65 7.41 -14.48
CA ALA A 586 14.39 6.67 -14.40
C ALA A 586 14.04 6.25 -12.96
N THR A 587 14.99 5.70 -12.20
CA THR A 587 14.80 5.37 -10.79
C THR A 587 14.51 6.61 -9.93
N TYR A 588 15.17 7.73 -10.24
CA TYR A 588 14.91 9.01 -9.56
C TYR A 588 13.51 9.56 -9.88
N ILE A 589 13.08 9.53 -11.15
CA ILE A 589 11.74 9.95 -11.59
C ILE A 589 10.64 9.20 -10.84
N ILE A 590 10.74 7.87 -10.77
CA ILE A 590 9.74 7.04 -10.08
C ILE A 590 9.66 7.41 -8.61
N SER A 591 10.81 7.58 -7.95
CA SER A 591 10.88 7.93 -6.53
C SER A 591 10.32 9.33 -6.27
N VAL A 592 10.67 10.32 -7.09
CA VAL A 592 10.13 11.69 -6.97
C VAL A 592 8.62 11.72 -7.24
N ALA A 593 8.13 11.01 -8.25
CA ALA A 593 6.70 10.92 -8.53
C ALA A 593 5.93 10.26 -7.36
N ARG A 594 6.46 9.18 -6.78
CA ARG A 594 5.90 8.55 -5.56
C ARG A 594 5.92 9.48 -4.36
N LYS A 595 7.00 10.27 -4.18
CA LYS A 595 7.16 11.28 -3.14
C LYS A 595 6.10 12.38 -3.23
N LEU A 596 5.75 12.82 -4.45
CA LEU A 596 4.62 13.74 -4.66
C LEU A 596 3.30 13.13 -4.21
N GLY A 597 3.10 11.83 -4.47
CA GLY A 597 1.85 11.13 -4.16
C GLY A 597 1.29 10.33 -5.33
N CYS A 598 2.05 10.16 -6.41
CA CYS A 598 1.64 9.35 -7.55
C CYS A 598 1.73 7.87 -7.17
N SER A 599 0.59 7.17 -7.16
CA SER A 599 0.52 5.73 -6.89
C SER A 599 0.78 4.96 -8.19
N ILE A 600 2.05 4.83 -8.55
CA ILE A 600 2.52 4.27 -9.83
C ILE A 600 3.27 2.94 -9.66
N PHE A 601 3.12 2.06 -10.65
CA PHE A 601 3.62 0.67 -10.63
C PHE A 601 4.57 0.34 -11.79
N LEU A 602 4.97 1.33 -12.60
CA LEU A 602 5.98 1.14 -13.64
C LEU A 602 7.38 0.93 -13.05
N LEU A 603 8.22 0.27 -13.83
CA LEU A 603 9.64 0.05 -13.54
C LEU A 603 10.53 1.08 -14.25
N PRO A 604 11.79 1.27 -13.82
CA PRO A 604 12.73 2.13 -14.53
C PRO A 604 12.87 1.77 -16.02
N GLU A 605 12.86 0.48 -16.32
CA GLU A 605 12.95 -0.07 -17.68
C GLU A 605 11.80 0.42 -18.58
N ASP A 606 10.60 0.64 -18.02
CA ASP A 606 9.46 1.14 -18.79
C ASP A 606 9.67 2.58 -19.29
N ILE A 607 10.50 3.38 -18.60
CA ILE A 607 10.87 4.73 -19.04
C ILE A 607 11.97 4.64 -20.09
N ILE A 608 13.00 3.81 -19.84
CA ILE A 608 14.15 3.64 -20.74
C ILE A 608 13.72 3.08 -22.10
N GLU A 609 12.85 2.07 -22.10
CA GLU A 609 12.33 1.43 -23.32
C GLU A 609 11.21 2.25 -23.99
N VAL A 610 10.69 3.27 -23.29
CA VAL A 610 9.56 4.12 -23.70
C VAL A 610 8.29 3.28 -23.91
N ASN A 611 7.86 2.60 -22.85
CA ASN A 611 6.59 1.90 -22.80
C ASN A 611 5.43 2.91 -22.73
N GLN A 612 4.83 3.21 -23.88
CA GLN A 612 3.76 4.21 -24.04
C GLN A 612 2.62 4.11 -22.99
N LYS A 613 2.24 2.89 -22.58
CA LYS A 613 1.15 2.65 -21.63
C LYS A 613 1.53 3.16 -20.24
N MET A 614 2.76 2.86 -19.84
CA MET A 614 3.31 3.26 -18.54
C MET A 614 3.65 4.75 -18.52
N ILE A 615 4.18 5.29 -19.63
CA ILE A 615 4.43 6.72 -19.79
C ILE A 615 3.14 7.54 -19.69
N LEU A 616 2.06 7.11 -20.35
CA LEU A 616 0.74 7.74 -20.22
C LEU A 616 0.27 7.74 -18.76
N THR A 617 0.38 6.59 -18.10
CA THR A 617 -0.05 6.42 -16.70
C THR A 617 0.75 7.32 -15.74
N LEU A 618 2.07 7.42 -15.94
CA LEU A 618 2.95 8.30 -15.17
C LEU A 618 2.55 9.77 -15.37
N THR A 619 2.46 10.22 -16.61
CA THR A 619 2.13 11.61 -16.95
C THR A 619 0.78 12.02 -16.39
N ALA A 620 -0.21 11.14 -16.53
CA ALA A 620 -1.54 11.38 -16.03
C ALA A 620 -1.63 11.37 -14.50
N SER A 621 -0.84 10.54 -13.82
CA SER A 621 -0.74 10.54 -12.35
C SER A 621 -0.15 11.85 -11.83
N ILE A 622 0.88 12.37 -12.51
CA ILE A 622 1.48 13.68 -12.21
C ILE A 622 0.46 14.80 -12.45
N MET A 623 -0.29 14.75 -13.56
CA MET A 623 -1.37 15.69 -13.85
C MET A 623 -2.45 15.68 -12.77
N HIS A 624 -2.93 14.50 -12.39
CA HIS A 624 -3.94 14.34 -11.36
C HIS A 624 -3.48 14.93 -10.02
N TRP A 625 -2.22 14.72 -9.65
CA TRP A 625 -1.67 15.35 -8.45
C TRP A 625 -1.58 16.88 -8.58
N SER A 626 -1.08 17.37 -9.71
CA SER A 626 -0.94 18.81 -9.96
C SER A 626 -2.29 19.54 -9.92
N LEU A 627 -3.35 18.94 -10.46
CA LEU A 627 -4.69 19.53 -10.53
C LEU A 627 -5.48 19.45 -9.21
N LYS A 628 -5.02 18.63 -8.25
CA LYS A 628 -5.58 18.61 -6.90
C LYS A 628 -5.19 19.82 -6.06
N LYS A 629 -4.12 20.52 -6.42
CA LYS A 629 -3.73 21.75 -5.73
C LYS A 629 -4.72 22.86 -6.10
N PRO A 630 -5.30 23.59 -5.11
CA PRO A 630 -5.99 24.83 -5.41
C PRO A 630 -5.00 25.80 -6.07
N GLU A 631 -5.38 26.44 -7.16
CA GLU A 631 -4.56 27.48 -7.80
C GLU A 631 -4.21 28.54 -6.77
N ASP A 632 -2.91 28.76 -6.56
CA ASP A 632 -2.41 29.85 -5.74
C ASP A 632 -2.64 31.14 -6.55
N HIS A 633 -3.68 31.90 -6.23
CA HIS A 633 -3.99 33.21 -6.83
C HIS A 633 -3.01 34.28 -6.34
N SER A 634 -1.70 34.04 -6.44
CA SER A 634 -0.65 34.98 -6.05
C SER A 634 0.19 35.47 -7.24
N GLN A 635 -0.19 35.17 -8.48
CA GLN A 635 0.49 35.66 -9.69
C GLN A 635 -0.48 36.18 -10.79
N ARG A 636 -1.54 36.89 -10.39
CA ARG A 636 -2.31 37.74 -11.31
C ARG A 636 -2.34 39.17 -10.76
N GLU A 637 -1.22 39.85 -10.84
CA GLU A 637 -1.15 41.31 -10.96
C GLU A 637 0.30 41.70 -11.29
N ALA A 638 0.62 41.57 -12.58
CA ALA A 638 1.74 42.28 -13.19
C ALA A 638 1.32 42.58 -14.63
N THR A 639 0.47 43.60 -14.79
CA THR A 639 0.28 44.25 -16.08
C THR A 639 1.60 44.93 -16.47
N PRO A 640 2.08 44.75 -17.72
CA PRO A 640 3.29 45.39 -18.18
C PRO A 640 3.02 46.88 -18.42
N ALA A 641 3.72 47.75 -17.69
CA ALA A 641 3.76 49.17 -17.99
C ALA A 641 4.52 49.40 -19.31
N THR A 642 3.87 50.08 -20.24
CA THR A 642 4.44 50.59 -21.50
C THR A 642 5.56 51.59 -21.20
N PRO A 643 6.67 51.61 -21.97
CA PRO A 643 7.75 52.55 -21.76
C PRO A 643 7.40 53.90 -22.41
N MET A 644 7.32 54.98 -21.63
CA MET A 644 7.40 56.35 -22.16
C MET A 644 8.80 56.91 -21.94
N GLU A 645 9.22 57.64 -22.95
CA GLU A 645 10.57 58.13 -23.24
C GLU A 645 11.12 59.09 -22.19
N SER A 646 12.44 59.06 -22.09
CA SER A 646 13.30 59.93 -21.31
C SER A 646 13.42 61.33 -21.94
N GLU A 647 13.13 62.38 -21.18
CA GLU A 647 13.74 63.70 -21.37
C GLU A 647 14.12 64.32 -20.01
N ASN A 648 15.44 64.40 -19.83
CA ASN A 648 16.28 65.43 -19.22
C ASN A 648 15.80 66.37 -18.08
N GLU A 649 16.68 66.39 -17.07
CA GLU A 649 17.31 67.55 -16.39
C GLU A 649 16.60 68.33 -15.27
N ALA A 650 17.38 68.42 -14.17
CA ALA A 650 17.60 69.57 -13.28
C ALA A 650 16.73 69.76 -12.01
N ASP A 651 17.40 69.55 -10.87
CA ASP A 651 17.63 70.50 -9.76
C ASP A 651 16.45 71.15 -8.98
N VAL A 652 16.35 70.75 -7.70
CA VAL A 652 16.72 71.54 -6.49
C VAL A 652 15.86 72.79 -6.13
N VAL A 653 15.16 72.63 -4.98
CA VAL A 653 14.67 73.55 -3.90
C VAL A 653 13.51 74.54 -4.08
N ASP A 654 12.73 74.57 -3.00
CA ASP A 654 12.07 75.69 -2.31
C ASP A 654 11.24 76.69 -3.11
N GLU A 655 9.94 76.76 -2.81
CA GLU A 655 9.39 78.02 -2.30
C GLU A 655 8.12 77.83 -1.47
N VAL A 656 7.97 78.76 -0.53
CA VAL A 656 7.13 78.75 0.65
C VAL A 656 6.09 79.87 0.50
N SER A 657 4.85 79.58 0.96
CA SER A 657 3.82 80.53 1.41
C SER A 657 3.09 81.43 0.41
N ASN A 658 1.74 81.34 0.42
CA ASN A 658 0.82 82.38 0.94
C ASN A 658 -0.65 81.93 0.71
N LEU A 659 -1.43 81.68 1.77
CA LEU A 659 -2.52 82.55 2.29
C LEU A 659 -3.68 82.71 1.27
N SER A 660 -4.96 82.42 1.54
CA SER A 660 -5.72 82.53 2.80
C SER A 660 -7.22 82.25 2.56
N VAL A 661 -7.89 81.74 3.61
CA VAL A 661 -9.17 82.22 4.18
C VAL A 661 -10.53 81.71 3.62
N ASN A 662 -11.26 81.12 4.58
CA ASN A 662 -12.72 81.04 4.80
C ASN A 662 -13.55 80.08 3.95
N ASP A 663 -14.62 79.48 4.43
CA ASP A 663 -15.27 79.25 5.73
C ASP A 663 -16.37 78.22 5.37
N ASP A 664 -16.74 77.31 6.26
CA ASP A 664 -18.17 77.03 6.51
C ASP A 664 -18.30 76.03 7.66
N ASP A 665 -18.71 76.61 8.80
CA ASP A 665 -19.12 75.93 10.01
C ASP A 665 -20.66 75.86 10.08
N ALA A 666 -21.11 74.94 10.92
CA ALA A 666 -22.44 74.37 11.05
C ALA A 666 -23.62 75.33 11.36
N SER A 667 -24.85 74.86 11.12
CA SER A 667 -26.04 74.92 12.03
C SER A 667 -27.29 74.48 11.26
N GLU A 668 -28.04 73.44 11.68
CA GLU A 668 -29.19 73.44 12.61
C GLU A 668 -30.43 72.80 11.92
N ASN A 669 -30.68 71.52 12.20
CA ASN A 669 -31.84 70.91 12.91
C ASN A 669 -33.29 71.52 12.81
N PRO A 670 -34.38 70.81 13.24
CA PRO A 670 -35.34 70.06 12.41
C PRO A 670 -36.84 70.45 12.66
N SER A 671 -37.81 69.56 12.32
CA SER A 671 -39.30 69.58 12.52
C SER A 671 -40.13 70.00 11.28
N THR A 672 -41.26 69.39 10.90
CA THR A 672 -42.39 68.68 11.56
C THR A 672 -42.84 67.46 10.72
N ALA A 673 -43.42 66.37 11.21
CA ALA A 673 -44.25 66.10 12.39
C ALA A 673 -44.08 64.66 12.90
#